data_AF-A0A518HE23-F1
#
_entry.id   AF-A0A518HE23-F1
#
_cell.length_a   1.000
_cell.length_b   1.000
_cell.length_c   1.000
_cell.angle_alpha   90.00
_cell.angle_beta   90.00
_cell.angle_gamma   90.00
#
_symmetry.space_group_name_H-M   'P 1'
#
loop_
_entity.id
_entity.type
_entity.pdbx_description
1 polymer ?
#
loop_
_entity_poly.entity_id
_entity_poly.type
_entity_poly.pdbx_seq_one_letter_code
_entity_poly.pdbx_strand_id
1 'polypeptide(L)'
;MSRNVHRTPSPVVRGPLLLFIGAILIGSPPAYGQNGAHGLAYPAKGIVVDGDLGDWPEEARTYPIARVEYGDEPDGGDDLDARFRLAYDPEEGALYVAVEVRDDSVVPDPPGSVAWDAQDGCELYIDAPHASGGAAVSQYCRYGGRDELHGPADGLEHEVDLAVARAGPRTVYEWRIAGDAGLGPDRVIGFDVSVADRDEDGSFSWAAWGAGTQKLDTPGRCGEFLLTTPETGLGEVSGRVEWEEPRPVPLVSRVRIQSVRSAPLWRTAIVDPAGSYEVEGLPVGPYSVHPVDSAELRVDPDPGVEVRVVADRPATADVLRIVPVPWPGLIGAEGVLLGPEPVNPEALERLVRAYLDYYKVPGVSLAVIKDSEIVYHNGMGVKDASTLEPVADDTVFEAASMTKPILAYLVLRLADRGAIGLDTPLYTYLPYDDIAHDDRYKLITARMVLTHRTGFPNWRTGELVLNFEPGTQYMYSGEGFVYLGKVVEHLTGKGLVDLCREEVFSPLGIENASLVWDEDVARVSATGHNGTSPLPKDTPREPNMAYSLHIDARNYARFLIALVAGEGLSEAAHAELLRAQTEVPEEPGGWFGLGVRIEETPSGTSYGHGGRNVGFTSRSCFYKDQGIGYVFLVNNDEALKIDNVLGAYLIAGKSGLKGPEPDAREGRPD
;
A
#
# COMPACT_ATOMS: atom_id res chain seq x y z
N MET A 1 75.24 30.61 11.44
CA MET A 1 75.39 31.48 10.25
C MET A 1 74.69 30.82 9.08
N SER A 2 73.79 31.57 8.46
CA SER A 2 73.09 31.33 7.17
C SER A 2 74.00 30.75 6.08
N ARG A 3 73.55 30.06 5.01
CA ARG A 3 72.48 30.45 4.07
C ARG A 3 72.23 29.32 3.04
N ASN A 4 70.96 29.09 2.74
CA ASN A 4 70.25 28.65 1.52
C ASN A 4 71.02 28.15 0.28
N VAL A 5 70.51 27.08 -0.37
CA VAL A 5 69.71 27.16 -1.63
C VAL A 5 68.69 26.00 -1.69
N HIS A 6 67.45 26.32 -2.08
CA HIS A 6 66.29 25.46 -2.33
C HIS A 6 66.41 24.60 -3.61
N ARG A 7 65.86 23.38 -3.58
CA ARG A 7 64.94 22.82 -4.59
C ARG A 7 63.94 21.88 -3.91
N THR A 8 62.66 22.10 -4.20
CA THR A 8 61.45 21.42 -3.71
C THR A 8 61.16 20.11 -4.45
N PRO A 9 60.40 19.19 -3.83
CA PRO A 9 59.35 18.44 -4.52
C PRO A 9 57.96 18.66 -3.88
N SER A 10 56.95 18.69 -4.74
CA SER A 10 55.53 18.97 -4.45
C SER A 10 54.85 17.93 -3.54
N PRO A 11 53.78 18.32 -2.82
CA PRO A 11 53.16 17.48 -1.81
C PRO A 11 52.15 16.48 -2.40
N VAL A 12 52.13 15.30 -1.78
CA VAL A 12 51.08 14.29 -1.87
C VAL A 12 49.78 14.92 -1.36
N VAL A 13 48.81 15.12 -2.25
CA VAL A 13 47.43 15.47 -1.87
C VAL A 13 46.73 14.19 -1.44
N ARG A 14 46.65 13.97 -0.13
CA ARG A 14 45.62 13.12 0.47
C ARG A 14 44.30 13.89 0.37
N GLY A 15 43.47 13.54 -0.60
CA GLY A 15 42.08 13.99 -0.65
C GLY A 15 41.28 13.41 0.52
N PRO A 16 40.28 14.13 1.04
CA PRO A 16 39.52 13.68 2.20
C PRO A 16 38.72 12.44 1.81
N LEU A 17 38.73 11.46 2.72
CA LEU A 17 37.81 10.34 2.76
C LEU A 17 36.40 10.93 2.97
N LEU A 18 35.75 11.34 1.88
CA LEU A 18 34.33 11.67 1.88
C LEU A 18 33.59 10.34 2.03
N LEU A 19 33.21 10.04 3.28
CA LEU A 19 32.03 9.25 3.58
C LEU A 19 30.87 9.89 2.81
N PHE A 20 30.63 9.39 1.59
CA PHE A 20 29.36 9.61 0.92
C PHE A 20 28.34 8.79 1.69
N ILE A 21 27.75 9.45 2.70
CA ILE A 21 26.38 9.21 3.12
C ILE A 21 25.59 9.33 1.82
N GLY A 22 25.32 8.19 1.18
CA GLY A 22 24.34 8.11 0.11
C GLY A 22 23.09 8.75 0.67
N ALA A 23 22.55 9.71 -0.07
CA ALA A 23 21.29 10.33 0.23
C ALA A 23 20.21 9.23 0.28
N ILE A 24 20.06 8.63 1.46
CA ILE A 24 18.74 8.37 2.00
C ILE A 24 18.04 9.71 1.84
N LEU A 25 17.04 9.76 0.99
CA LEU A 25 15.99 10.75 1.10
C LEU A 25 15.53 10.68 2.55
N ILE A 26 16.12 11.52 3.40
CA ILE A 26 15.58 11.88 4.69
C ILE A 26 14.36 12.69 4.33
N GLY A 27 13.27 11.94 4.26
CA GLY A 27 11.98 12.32 3.76
C GLY A 27 11.13 11.07 3.67
N SER A 28 11.20 10.19 4.67
CA SER A 28 9.98 9.49 5.06
C SER A 28 9.07 10.62 5.56
N PRO A 29 7.99 11.01 4.86
CA PRO A 29 6.89 11.62 5.58
C PRO A 29 6.57 10.66 6.74
N PRO A 30 6.37 11.14 7.98
CA PRO A 30 6.05 10.24 9.08
C PRO A 30 4.86 9.38 8.65
N ALA A 31 4.82 8.14 9.13
CA ALA A 31 3.64 7.29 9.03
C ALA A 31 2.47 8.01 9.71
N TYR A 32 1.76 8.87 8.96
CA TYR A 32 0.56 9.51 9.43
C TYR A 32 -0.47 8.40 9.61
N GLY A 33 -0.73 8.00 10.85
CA GLY A 33 -2.04 7.45 11.25
C GLY A 33 -2.97 8.62 11.58
N GLN A 34 -3.86 8.47 12.57
CA GLN A 34 -4.93 9.44 12.84
C GLN A 34 -4.36 10.85 12.97
N ASN A 35 -5.02 11.78 12.28
CA ASN A 35 -4.51 13.12 11.99
C ASN A 35 -4.55 14.09 13.20
N GLY A 36 -4.97 13.59 14.37
CA GLY A 36 -5.08 14.33 15.63
C GLY A 36 -6.32 15.23 15.74
N ALA A 37 -7.17 15.30 14.72
CA ALA A 37 -8.36 16.13 14.72
C ALA A 37 -9.55 15.40 15.35
N HIS A 38 -10.19 16.02 16.34
CA HIS A 38 -11.38 15.49 17.02
C HIS A 38 -12.58 16.43 16.85
N GLY A 39 -13.73 15.84 16.49
CA GLY A 39 -14.99 16.55 16.31
C GLY A 39 -16.13 15.94 17.13
N LEU A 40 -17.24 16.67 17.22
CA LEU A 40 -18.52 16.24 17.78
C LEU A 40 -19.59 16.44 16.72
N ALA A 41 -20.47 15.45 16.58
CA ALA A 41 -21.70 15.58 15.81
C ALA A 41 -22.89 15.30 16.72
N TYR A 42 -23.93 16.12 16.59
CA TYR A 42 -25.17 16.00 17.35
C TYR A 42 -26.30 15.51 16.45
N PRO A 43 -27.34 14.89 17.03
CA PRO A 43 -28.48 14.45 16.25
C PRO A 43 -29.23 15.65 15.66
N ALA A 44 -29.60 15.57 14.39
CA ALA A 44 -30.41 16.55 13.69
C ALA A 44 -31.55 15.85 12.94
N LYS A 45 -32.68 16.56 12.76
CA LYS A 45 -33.82 16.08 11.99
C LYS A 45 -34.32 17.18 11.08
N GLY A 46 -34.82 16.79 9.91
CA GLY A 46 -35.48 17.69 8.98
C GLY A 46 -34.54 18.63 8.23
N ILE A 47 -33.25 18.29 8.14
CA ILE A 47 -32.30 18.93 7.22
C ILE A 47 -32.71 18.54 5.79
N VAL A 48 -32.91 19.52 4.94
CA VAL A 48 -33.24 19.40 3.52
C VAL A 48 -31.97 19.68 2.74
N VAL A 49 -31.53 18.71 1.95
CA VAL A 49 -30.35 18.87 1.10
C VAL A 49 -30.69 19.77 -0.10
N ASP A 50 -30.49 21.08 0.04
CA ASP A 50 -30.79 22.09 -0.98
C ASP A 50 -29.70 23.18 -1.14
N GLY A 51 -28.64 23.10 -0.34
CA GLY A 51 -27.51 24.03 -0.34
C GLY A 51 -27.76 25.31 0.47
N ASP A 52 -28.87 25.40 1.22
CA ASP A 52 -29.17 26.47 2.16
C ASP A 52 -29.03 25.99 3.61
N LEU A 53 -28.06 26.53 4.33
CA LEU A 53 -27.77 26.13 5.71
C LEU A 53 -28.75 26.71 6.75
N GLY A 54 -29.91 27.23 6.31
CA GLY A 54 -30.89 27.91 7.15
C GLY A 54 -31.72 26.99 8.05
N ASP A 55 -31.75 25.70 7.73
CA ASP A 55 -32.46 24.64 8.47
C ASP A 55 -31.52 23.81 9.37
N TRP A 56 -30.21 24.04 9.31
CA TRP A 56 -29.24 23.40 10.19
C TRP A 56 -29.45 23.84 11.65
N PRO A 57 -29.34 22.92 12.62
CA PRO A 57 -29.55 23.25 14.03
C PRO A 57 -28.44 24.17 14.55
N GLU A 58 -28.78 25.08 15.47
CA GLU A 58 -27.83 26.02 16.06
C GLU A 58 -26.70 25.31 16.83
N GLU A 59 -26.97 24.11 17.34
CA GLU A 59 -26.02 23.28 18.06
C GLU A 59 -24.95 22.65 17.15
N ALA A 60 -25.16 22.65 15.82
CA ALA A 60 -24.20 22.09 14.86
C ALA A 60 -22.88 22.88 14.89
N ARG A 61 -21.84 22.23 15.40
CA ARG A 61 -20.51 22.82 15.51
C ARG A 61 -19.89 23.02 14.13
N THR A 62 -19.11 24.09 14.02
CA THR A 62 -18.39 24.46 12.80
C THR A 62 -16.90 24.26 13.01
N TYR A 63 -16.25 23.66 12.02
CA TYR A 63 -14.83 23.31 12.04
C TYR A 63 -14.14 23.92 10.82
N PRO A 64 -12.96 24.55 10.98
CA PRO A 64 -12.23 25.13 9.86
C PRO A 64 -11.55 24.04 9.02
N ILE A 65 -11.46 24.28 7.71
CA ILE A 65 -10.66 23.52 6.75
C ILE A 65 -9.54 24.48 6.32
N ALA A 66 -8.41 24.43 7.02
CA ALA A 66 -7.38 25.48 6.93
C ALA A 66 -5.96 24.93 6.73
N ARG A 67 -5.78 23.61 6.65
CA ARG A 67 -4.45 23.01 6.53
C ARG A 67 -4.18 22.64 5.08
N VAL A 68 -3.33 23.41 4.42
CA VAL A 68 -2.87 23.07 3.06
C VAL A 68 -1.87 21.92 3.12
N GLU A 69 -2.21 20.79 2.50
CA GLU A 69 -1.30 19.63 2.40
C GLU A 69 -0.59 19.54 1.06
N TYR A 70 -1.14 20.18 0.03
CA TYR A 70 -0.61 20.14 -1.33
C TYR A 70 -0.96 21.42 -2.08
N GLY A 71 -0.02 21.86 -2.93
CA GLY A 71 -0.17 23.08 -3.70
C GLY A 71 0.41 24.31 -3.03
N ASP A 72 -0.11 25.46 -3.43
CA ASP A 72 0.28 26.78 -2.96
C ASP A 72 -0.45 27.14 -1.65
N GLU A 73 0.13 28.04 -0.86
CA GLU A 73 -0.53 28.57 0.35
C GLU A 73 -1.42 29.76 -0.04
N PRO A 74 -2.66 29.85 0.47
CA PRO A 74 -3.57 30.91 0.06
C PRO A 74 -3.06 32.34 0.36
N ASP A 75 -3.20 33.27 -0.59
CA ASP A 75 -2.78 34.68 -0.47
C ASP A 75 -3.82 35.57 0.25
N GLY A 76 -4.42 35.04 1.31
CA GLY A 76 -5.35 35.77 2.19
C GLY A 76 -6.69 35.05 2.40
N GLY A 77 -7.56 35.65 3.22
CA GLY A 77 -8.84 35.04 3.60
C GLY A 77 -9.97 35.18 2.56
N ASP A 78 -9.70 35.84 1.44
CA ASP A 78 -10.60 35.87 0.29
C ASP A 78 -10.22 34.81 -0.75
N ASP A 79 -8.97 34.32 -0.72
CA ASP A 79 -8.40 33.31 -1.60
C ASP A 79 -8.99 31.93 -1.29
N LEU A 80 -8.84 31.46 -0.03
CA LEU A 80 -9.54 30.26 0.44
C LEU A 80 -9.88 30.34 1.94
N ASP A 81 -11.18 30.39 2.24
CA ASP A 81 -11.73 30.21 3.61
C ASP A 81 -12.83 29.16 3.60
N ALA A 82 -12.52 27.98 4.14
CA ALA A 82 -13.43 26.86 4.15
C ALA A 82 -13.74 26.37 5.56
N ARG A 83 -14.99 25.94 5.77
CA ARG A 83 -15.47 25.40 7.05
C ARG A 83 -16.55 24.36 6.83
N PHE A 84 -16.71 23.43 7.76
CA PHE A 84 -17.74 22.42 7.68
C PHE A 84 -18.48 22.20 8.99
N ARG A 85 -19.64 21.55 8.88
CA ARG A 85 -20.48 21.08 9.98
C ARG A 85 -20.86 19.63 9.75
N LEU A 86 -21.02 18.88 10.83
CA LEU A 86 -21.43 17.49 10.81
C LEU A 86 -22.59 17.26 11.78
N ALA A 87 -23.63 16.59 11.30
CA ALA A 87 -24.77 16.13 12.09
C ALA A 87 -25.17 14.71 11.67
N TYR A 88 -25.97 14.03 12.48
CA TYR A 88 -26.45 12.68 12.14
C TYR A 88 -27.93 12.50 12.48
N ASP A 89 -28.62 11.59 11.80
CA ASP A 89 -29.95 11.14 12.17
C ASP A 89 -29.92 9.63 12.48
N PRO A 90 -30.06 9.22 13.75
CA PRO A 90 -30.03 7.81 14.12
C PRO A 90 -31.27 7.02 13.66
N GLU A 91 -32.39 7.68 13.36
CA GLU A 91 -33.60 7.01 12.85
C GLU A 91 -33.48 6.70 11.36
N GLU A 92 -32.85 7.59 10.60
CA GLU A 92 -32.58 7.38 9.17
C GLU A 92 -31.28 6.63 8.90
N GLY A 93 -30.38 6.53 9.88
CA GLY A 93 -29.02 6.04 9.65
C GLY A 93 -28.20 6.98 8.75
N ALA A 94 -28.50 8.28 8.81
CA ALA A 94 -27.95 9.28 7.90
C ALA A 94 -26.89 10.17 8.58
N LEU A 95 -25.85 10.51 7.83
CA LEU A 95 -24.88 11.55 8.13
C LEU A 95 -25.17 12.76 7.25
N TYR A 96 -25.24 13.94 7.86
CA TYR A 96 -25.39 15.22 7.18
C TYR A 96 -24.10 15.99 7.27
N VAL A 97 -23.60 16.48 6.12
CA VAL A 97 -22.37 17.26 6.03
C VAL A 97 -22.63 18.53 5.25
N ALA A 98 -22.29 19.68 5.83
CA ALA A 98 -22.30 20.96 5.11
C ALA A 98 -20.88 21.51 5.06
N VAL A 99 -20.41 21.87 3.87
CA VAL A 99 -19.12 22.54 3.65
C VAL A 99 -19.37 23.87 2.97
N GLU A 100 -18.96 24.94 3.64
CA GLU A 100 -19.03 26.31 3.13
C GLU A 100 -17.61 26.75 2.75
N VAL A 101 -17.42 27.08 1.48
CA VAL A 101 -16.18 27.56 0.90
C VAL A 101 -16.39 29.00 0.44
N ARG A 102 -15.47 29.87 0.82
CA ARG A 102 -15.32 31.18 0.23
C ARG A 102 -14.00 31.23 -0.54
N ASP A 103 -14.11 31.59 -1.80
CA ASP A 103 -13.04 31.57 -2.79
C ASP A 103 -13.34 32.70 -3.81
N ASP A 104 -12.32 33.49 -4.17
CA ASP A 104 -12.44 34.63 -5.06
C ASP A 104 -12.29 34.30 -6.55
N SER A 105 -11.97 33.05 -6.90
CA SER A 105 -11.59 32.54 -8.22
C SER A 105 -12.12 31.13 -8.53
N VAL A 106 -13.45 30.96 -8.56
CA VAL A 106 -14.07 29.64 -8.80
C VAL A 106 -13.83 29.10 -10.22
N VAL A 107 -13.12 27.97 -10.36
CA VAL A 107 -12.91 27.19 -11.59
C VAL A 107 -13.55 25.79 -11.50
N PRO A 108 -14.86 25.63 -11.76
CA PRO A 108 -15.55 24.37 -11.51
C PRO A 108 -15.38 23.33 -12.63
N ASP A 109 -15.40 23.71 -13.91
CA ASP A 109 -15.38 22.76 -15.05
C ASP A 109 -14.51 23.28 -16.21
N PRO A 110 -13.16 23.17 -16.13
CA PRO A 110 -12.26 23.61 -17.19
C PRO A 110 -12.42 22.74 -18.45
N PRO A 111 -12.42 23.33 -19.66
CA PRO A 111 -12.58 22.57 -20.90
C PRO A 111 -11.36 21.68 -21.17
N GLY A 112 -11.57 20.37 -21.26
CA GLY A 112 -10.59 19.41 -21.77
C GLY A 112 -9.68 18.76 -20.73
N SER A 113 -9.85 19.05 -19.43
CA SER A 113 -9.18 18.32 -18.34
C SER A 113 -10.21 17.63 -17.44
N VAL A 114 -9.87 16.42 -16.98
CA VAL A 114 -10.64 15.67 -15.98
C VAL A 114 -9.80 15.40 -14.73
N ALA A 115 -8.61 15.99 -14.62
CA ALA A 115 -7.76 15.84 -13.46
C ALA A 115 -8.39 16.55 -12.24
N TRP A 116 -8.24 15.95 -11.06
CA TRP A 116 -8.83 16.45 -9.81
C TRP A 116 -8.25 17.79 -9.36
N ASP A 117 -7.00 18.10 -9.75
CA ASP A 117 -6.25 19.32 -9.43
C ASP A 117 -6.40 20.42 -10.49
N ALA A 118 -7.21 20.18 -11.52
CA ALA A 118 -7.45 21.14 -12.59
C ALA A 118 -8.65 22.06 -12.31
N GLN A 119 -9.38 21.84 -11.22
CA GLN A 119 -10.68 22.44 -10.95
C GLN A 119 -10.99 22.42 -9.45
N ASP A 120 -11.98 23.21 -9.03
CA ASP A 120 -12.44 23.17 -7.64
C ASP A 120 -13.18 21.87 -7.33
N GLY A 121 -13.06 21.46 -6.08
CA GLY A 121 -13.83 20.35 -5.58
C GLY A 121 -13.87 20.24 -4.07
N CYS A 122 -14.70 19.33 -3.61
CA CYS A 122 -14.78 18.98 -2.21
C CYS A 122 -14.90 17.48 -2.06
N GLU A 123 -14.18 16.95 -1.09
CA GLU A 123 -14.02 15.52 -0.85
C GLU A 123 -14.33 15.21 0.60
N LEU A 124 -15.17 14.21 0.84
CA LEU A 124 -15.44 13.64 2.16
C LEU A 124 -14.79 12.27 2.26
N TYR A 125 -14.22 11.97 3.41
CA TYR A 125 -13.63 10.67 3.73
C TYR A 125 -14.32 10.12 4.97
N ILE A 126 -14.87 8.91 4.88
CA ILE A 126 -15.67 8.32 5.94
C ILE A 126 -15.21 6.89 6.24
N ASP A 127 -14.87 6.65 7.49
CA ASP A 127 -14.69 5.32 8.09
C ASP A 127 -15.78 5.17 9.16
N ALA A 128 -16.98 4.81 8.70
CA ALA A 128 -18.13 4.64 9.58
C ALA A 128 -17.95 3.48 10.58
N PRO A 129 -17.39 2.31 10.21
CA PRO A 129 -17.15 1.22 11.15
C PRO A 129 -16.21 1.59 12.30
N HIS A 130 -15.19 2.42 12.02
CA HIS A 130 -14.15 2.82 12.96
C HIS A 130 -13.57 1.63 13.71
N ALA A 131 -13.13 0.63 12.95
CA ALA A 131 -12.65 -0.63 13.50
C ALA A 131 -11.28 -0.46 14.18
N SER A 132 -11.09 -1.13 15.31
CA SER A 132 -9.85 -1.07 16.09
C SER A 132 -8.60 -1.57 15.34
N GLY A 133 -8.77 -2.41 14.32
CA GLY A 133 -7.70 -2.90 13.41
C GLY A 133 -7.55 -2.06 12.13
N GLY A 134 -8.19 -0.88 12.11
CA GLY A 134 -8.40 -0.06 10.93
C GLY A 134 -9.49 -0.64 10.03
N ALA A 135 -10.36 0.23 9.53
CA ALA A 135 -11.38 -0.10 8.55
C ALA A 135 -11.08 0.66 7.25
N ALA A 136 -11.72 0.22 6.18
CA ALA A 136 -11.60 0.89 4.92
C ALA A 136 -12.38 2.22 4.93
N VAL A 137 -11.91 3.15 4.11
CA VAL A 137 -12.47 4.51 4.01
C VAL A 137 -13.23 4.62 2.70
N SER A 138 -14.46 5.12 2.75
CA SER A 138 -15.18 5.59 1.56
C SER A 138 -14.84 7.05 1.29
N GLN A 139 -14.67 7.42 0.03
CA GLN A 139 -14.42 8.79 -0.40
C GLN A 139 -15.54 9.26 -1.33
N TYR A 140 -16.20 10.37 -0.95
CA TYR A 140 -17.25 11.01 -1.72
C TYR A 140 -16.71 12.31 -2.28
N CYS A 141 -16.63 12.43 -3.60
CA CYS A 141 -16.05 13.61 -4.27
C CYS A 141 -17.09 14.34 -5.09
N ARG A 142 -17.05 15.67 -5.03
CA ARG A 142 -17.65 16.55 -6.02
C ARG A 142 -16.55 17.41 -6.62
N TYR A 143 -16.29 17.24 -7.91
CA TYR A 143 -15.47 18.17 -8.66
C TYR A 143 -16.24 18.72 -9.86
N GLY A 144 -16.41 20.04 -9.90
CA GLY A 144 -17.26 20.68 -10.90
C GLY A 144 -18.69 20.16 -10.90
N GLY A 145 -19.12 19.58 -12.04
CA GLY A 145 -20.40 18.90 -12.20
C GLY A 145 -20.41 17.39 -11.93
N ARG A 146 -19.28 16.78 -11.52
CA ARG A 146 -19.12 15.33 -11.42
C ARG A 146 -19.11 14.85 -9.97
N ASP A 147 -19.90 13.80 -9.73
CA ASP A 147 -19.95 13.06 -8.47
C ASP A 147 -19.17 11.76 -8.63
N GLU A 148 -18.27 11.50 -7.70
CA GLU A 148 -17.50 10.25 -7.68
C GLU A 148 -17.55 9.63 -6.28
N LEU A 149 -17.62 8.30 -6.25
CA LEU A 149 -17.54 7.51 -5.03
C LEU A 149 -16.42 6.49 -5.20
N HIS A 150 -15.44 6.55 -4.31
CA HIS A 150 -14.28 5.66 -4.28
C HIS A 150 -14.21 4.95 -2.92
N GLY A 151 -13.48 3.82 -2.86
CA GLY A 151 -13.37 3.01 -1.64
C GLY A 151 -14.39 1.87 -1.57
N PRO A 152 -14.26 0.94 -0.61
CA PRO A 152 -15.23 -0.12 -0.43
C PRO A 152 -16.44 0.38 0.36
N ALA A 153 -17.51 -0.42 0.36
CA ALA A 153 -18.70 -0.20 1.16
C ALA A 153 -18.36 0.01 2.66
N ASP A 154 -18.53 1.23 3.18
CA ASP A 154 -18.42 1.55 4.62
C ASP A 154 -19.76 1.35 5.35
N GLY A 155 -20.81 1.01 4.59
CA GLY A 155 -22.17 0.81 5.04
C GLY A 155 -23.02 2.07 5.00
N LEU A 156 -22.50 3.21 4.52
CA LEU A 156 -23.26 4.46 4.34
C LEU A 156 -23.58 4.77 2.87
N GLU A 157 -23.05 3.99 1.93
CA GLU A 157 -23.17 4.26 0.49
C GLU A 157 -24.51 3.87 -0.16
N HIS A 158 -25.56 3.58 0.62
CA HIS A 158 -26.85 3.12 0.07
C HIS A 158 -27.67 4.25 -0.55
N GLU A 159 -27.66 5.42 0.09
CA GLU A 159 -28.37 6.62 -0.38
C GLU A 159 -27.50 7.85 -0.20
N VAL A 160 -27.14 8.50 -1.30
CA VAL A 160 -26.29 9.71 -1.32
C VAL A 160 -27.03 10.82 -2.04
N ASP A 161 -27.36 11.87 -1.31
CA ASP A 161 -27.91 13.11 -1.85
C ASP A 161 -26.87 14.23 -1.71
N LEU A 162 -26.73 15.07 -2.73
CA LEU A 162 -25.86 16.24 -2.72
C LEU A 162 -26.54 17.43 -3.38
N ALA A 163 -26.53 18.57 -2.68
CA ALA A 163 -26.84 19.88 -3.25
C ALA A 163 -25.60 20.79 -3.23
N VAL A 164 -25.39 21.51 -4.32
CA VAL A 164 -24.32 22.50 -4.44
C VAL A 164 -24.94 23.85 -4.80
N ALA A 165 -24.86 24.81 -3.88
CA ALA A 165 -25.33 26.18 -4.09
C ALA A 165 -24.15 27.14 -4.23
N ARG A 166 -24.16 27.96 -5.28
CA ARG A 166 -23.11 28.97 -5.53
C ARG A 166 -23.72 30.37 -5.61
N ALA A 167 -23.14 31.31 -4.88
CA ALA A 167 -23.58 32.70 -4.83
C ALA A 167 -22.38 33.65 -4.68
N GLY A 168 -21.89 34.18 -5.80
CA GLY A 168 -20.66 35.00 -5.81
C GLY A 168 -19.45 34.16 -5.38
N PRO A 169 -18.62 34.62 -4.43
CA PRO A 169 -17.45 33.88 -3.96
C PRO A 169 -17.80 32.73 -3.00
N ARG A 170 -19.09 32.50 -2.72
CA ARG A 170 -19.55 31.50 -1.75
C ARG A 170 -20.06 30.26 -2.46
N THR A 171 -19.48 29.10 -2.12
CA THR A 171 -19.97 27.78 -2.50
C THR A 171 -20.37 27.00 -1.25
N VAL A 172 -21.55 26.39 -1.27
CA VAL A 172 -22.03 25.48 -0.23
C VAL A 172 -22.24 24.11 -0.84
N TYR A 173 -21.56 23.11 -0.29
CA TYR A 173 -21.83 21.69 -0.53
C TYR A 173 -22.63 21.15 0.65
N GLU A 174 -23.73 20.48 0.38
CA GLU A 174 -24.56 19.86 1.40
C GLU A 174 -24.86 18.41 1.02
N TRP A 175 -24.46 17.49 1.89
CA TRP A 175 -24.61 16.06 1.70
C TRP A 175 -25.56 15.45 2.72
N ARG A 176 -26.34 14.47 2.26
CA ARG A 176 -26.93 13.41 3.08
C ARG A 176 -26.38 12.08 2.59
N ILE A 177 -25.83 11.29 3.50
CA ILE A 177 -25.23 9.99 3.22
C ILE A 177 -25.83 8.99 4.20
N ALA A 178 -26.61 8.03 3.72
CA ALA A 178 -27.38 7.14 4.58
C ALA A 178 -27.21 5.65 4.22
N GLY A 179 -27.19 4.82 5.26
CA GLY A 179 -27.12 3.37 5.11
C GLY A 179 -27.17 2.63 6.44
N ASP A 180 -26.69 1.38 6.42
CA ASP A 180 -26.78 0.42 7.52
C ASP A 180 -25.56 0.44 8.47
N ALA A 181 -24.72 1.48 8.43
CA ALA A 181 -23.51 1.57 9.26
C ALA A 181 -23.79 1.68 10.78
N GLY A 182 -25.04 1.83 11.20
CA GLY A 182 -25.45 1.85 12.61
C GLY A 182 -25.06 3.14 13.34
N LEU A 183 -25.35 4.29 12.73
CA LEU A 183 -25.11 5.60 13.36
C LEU A 183 -25.97 5.79 14.62
N GLY A 184 -25.37 6.32 15.68
CA GLY A 184 -26.04 6.47 16.97
C GLY A 184 -25.14 7.14 18.00
N PRO A 185 -25.71 7.61 19.14
CA PRO A 185 -24.93 8.19 20.22
C PRO A 185 -23.95 7.17 20.82
N ASP A 186 -22.90 7.66 21.47
CA ASP A 186 -21.84 6.86 22.11
C ASP A 186 -21.04 6.01 21.12
N ARG A 187 -20.74 6.61 19.97
CA ARG A 187 -19.92 6.03 18.90
C ARG A 187 -18.96 7.06 18.34
N VAL A 188 -17.77 6.60 17.97
CA VAL A 188 -16.82 7.39 17.17
C VAL A 188 -16.80 6.84 15.75
N ILE A 189 -16.73 7.76 14.78
CA ILE A 189 -16.49 7.45 13.37
C ILE A 189 -15.18 8.12 12.93
N GLY A 190 -14.51 7.51 11.96
CA GLY A 190 -13.47 8.20 11.21
C GLY A 190 -14.12 9.13 10.19
N PHE A 191 -13.72 10.40 10.18
CA PHE A 191 -14.23 11.38 9.22
C PHE A 191 -13.15 12.40 8.87
N ASP A 192 -13.14 12.83 7.62
CA ASP A 192 -12.32 13.95 7.17
C ASP A 192 -12.93 14.64 5.97
N VAL A 193 -12.48 15.86 5.69
CA VAL A 193 -12.93 16.67 4.56
C VAL A 193 -11.76 17.45 3.98
N SER A 194 -11.76 17.62 2.67
CA SER A 194 -10.85 18.51 1.96
C SER A 194 -11.55 19.32 0.88
N VAL A 195 -10.93 20.44 0.53
CA VAL A 195 -11.32 21.34 -0.54
C VAL A 195 -10.14 21.47 -1.49
N ALA A 196 -10.38 21.20 -2.76
CA ALA A 196 -9.50 21.51 -3.86
C ALA A 196 -9.93 22.87 -4.43
N ASP A 197 -8.98 23.77 -4.58
CA ASP A 197 -9.18 25.18 -4.89
C ASP A 197 -8.24 25.57 -6.02
N ARG A 198 -8.80 26.03 -7.13
CA ARG A 198 -8.08 26.24 -8.38
C ARG A 198 -8.37 27.62 -8.93
N ASP A 199 -7.33 28.45 -9.04
CA ASP A 199 -7.51 29.78 -9.61
C ASP A 199 -7.35 29.83 -11.13
N GLU A 200 -7.97 30.84 -11.74
CA GLU A 200 -7.77 31.20 -13.15
C GLU A 200 -6.30 31.49 -13.51
N ASP A 201 -5.47 31.92 -12.55
CA ASP A 201 -4.04 32.19 -12.78
C ASP A 201 -3.17 30.92 -12.78
N GLY A 202 -3.76 29.79 -12.39
CA GLY A 202 -3.17 28.47 -12.40
C GLY A 202 -2.57 28.00 -11.07
N SER A 203 -2.67 28.81 -10.00
CA SER A 203 -2.41 28.36 -8.62
C SER A 203 -3.31 27.16 -8.28
N PHE A 204 -2.94 26.39 -7.26
CA PHE A 204 -3.79 25.33 -6.76
C PHE A 204 -3.54 25.09 -5.28
N SER A 205 -4.60 25.00 -4.49
CA SER A 205 -4.55 24.69 -3.06
C SER A 205 -5.40 23.46 -2.76
N TRP A 206 -4.85 22.50 -2.01
CA TRP A 206 -5.64 21.42 -1.42
C TRP A 206 -5.58 21.54 0.10
N ALA A 207 -6.69 21.97 0.68
CA ALA A 207 -6.84 22.20 2.11
C ALA A 207 -7.67 21.10 2.78
N ALA A 208 -7.27 20.66 3.96
CA ALA A 208 -7.95 19.62 4.73
C ALA A 208 -8.29 20.07 6.15
N TRP A 209 -9.26 19.38 6.78
CA TRP A 209 -9.56 19.55 8.20
C TRP A 209 -8.42 19.05 9.08
N GLY A 210 -7.90 17.86 8.81
CA GLY A 210 -6.74 17.31 9.51
C GLY A 210 -5.59 16.92 8.59
N ALA A 211 -4.42 16.73 9.22
CA ALA A 211 -3.16 16.40 8.57
C ALA A 211 -3.16 15.09 7.77
N GLY A 212 -2.36 15.05 6.71
CA GLY A 212 -2.06 13.83 5.97
C GLY A 212 -2.91 13.61 4.72
N THR A 213 -2.29 13.04 3.70
CA THR A 213 -2.90 12.67 2.40
C THR A 213 -3.21 11.18 2.34
N GLN A 214 -3.69 10.65 1.21
CA GLN A 214 -3.94 9.21 0.98
C GLN A 214 -4.88 8.58 2.04
N LYS A 215 -5.92 9.32 2.43
CA LYS A 215 -6.90 8.88 3.43
C LYS A 215 -7.65 7.62 3.00
N LEU A 216 -7.82 7.43 1.68
CA LEU A 216 -8.41 6.24 1.08
C LEU A 216 -7.55 4.97 1.26
N ASP A 217 -6.23 5.11 1.07
CA ASP A 217 -5.30 3.98 1.00
C ASP A 217 -4.60 3.67 2.33
N THR A 218 -4.67 4.60 3.29
CA THR A 218 -4.03 4.45 4.61
C THR A 218 -5.06 4.51 5.73
N PRO A 219 -5.44 3.33 6.28
CA PRO A 219 -6.39 3.21 7.36
C PRO A 219 -6.02 4.05 8.58
N GLY A 220 -7.06 4.59 9.21
CA GLY A 220 -6.90 5.39 10.41
C GLY A 220 -6.22 6.74 10.17
N ARG A 221 -6.13 7.28 8.96
CA ARG A 221 -5.67 8.66 8.71
C ARG A 221 -6.73 9.73 8.93
N CYS A 222 -8.01 9.37 8.89
CA CYS A 222 -9.10 10.30 9.13
C CYS A 222 -9.06 10.86 10.56
N GLY A 223 -9.71 12.01 10.77
CA GLY A 223 -10.01 12.52 12.11
C GLY A 223 -11.11 11.69 12.77
N GLU A 224 -11.42 12.00 14.03
CA GLU A 224 -12.38 11.22 14.82
C GLU A 224 -13.57 12.08 15.28
N PHE A 225 -14.76 11.73 14.83
CA PHE A 225 -16.01 12.38 15.25
C PHE A 225 -16.78 11.52 16.24
N LEU A 226 -17.05 12.07 17.42
CA LEU A 226 -17.95 11.47 18.39
C LEU A 226 -19.40 11.86 18.05
N LEU A 227 -20.21 10.86 17.75
CA LEU A 227 -21.66 10.98 17.65
C LEU A 227 -22.22 10.95 19.07
N THR A 228 -22.84 12.04 19.51
CA THR A 228 -23.36 12.18 20.87
C THR A 228 -24.49 13.19 20.95
N THR A 229 -24.97 13.49 22.15
CA THR A 229 -26.04 14.46 22.41
C THR A 229 -25.51 15.70 23.13
N PRO A 230 -26.12 16.89 22.97
CA PRO A 230 -25.72 18.08 23.71
C PRO A 230 -25.76 17.93 25.24
N GLU A 231 -26.60 17.02 25.75
CA GLU A 231 -26.75 16.73 27.18
C GLU A 231 -25.67 15.81 27.74
N THR A 232 -24.87 15.18 26.88
CA THR A 232 -23.81 14.26 27.28
C THR A 232 -22.72 15.02 28.03
N GLY A 233 -22.51 14.70 29.30
CA GLY A 233 -21.35 15.20 30.05
C GLY A 233 -20.05 14.70 29.43
N LEU A 234 -19.16 15.62 29.05
CA LEU A 234 -17.86 15.32 28.47
C LEU A 234 -16.74 15.63 29.47
N GLY A 235 -15.65 14.89 29.38
CA GLY A 235 -14.44 15.13 30.14
C GLY A 235 -13.18 14.90 29.30
N GLU A 236 -12.05 15.06 29.98
CA GLU A 236 -10.70 14.96 29.40
C GLU A 236 -9.92 13.86 30.13
N VAL A 237 -9.08 13.14 29.39
CA VAL A 237 -8.12 12.17 29.92
C VAL A 237 -6.72 12.60 29.55
N SER A 238 -5.82 12.62 30.53
CA SER A 238 -4.37 12.74 30.32
C SER A 238 -3.64 11.53 30.91
N GLY A 239 -2.41 11.30 30.46
CA GLY A 239 -1.58 10.25 31.03
C GLY A 239 -0.16 10.26 30.49
N ARG A 240 0.61 9.24 30.89
CA ARG A 240 1.98 9.04 30.41
C ARG A 240 2.22 7.60 30.00
N VAL A 241 3.13 7.44 29.05
CA VAL A 241 3.62 6.19 28.52
C VAL A 241 5.11 6.10 28.81
N GLU A 242 5.55 4.95 29.28
CA GLU A 242 6.96 4.66 29.56
C GLU A 242 7.31 3.25 29.09
N TRP A 243 8.56 3.03 28.71
CA TRP A 243 9.04 1.67 28.54
C TRP A 243 9.09 0.94 29.89
N GLU A 244 8.73 -0.35 29.91
CA GLU A 244 8.99 -1.17 31.10
C GLU A 244 10.50 -1.27 31.37
N GLU A 245 11.31 -1.44 30.31
CA GLU A 245 12.77 -1.37 30.33
C GLU A 245 13.26 -0.34 29.30
N PRO A 246 14.16 0.62 29.63
CA PRO A 246 14.61 1.64 28.68
C PRO A 246 15.19 1.05 27.38
N ARG A 247 14.78 1.60 26.22
CA ARG A 247 15.24 1.17 24.89
C ARG A 247 15.71 2.35 24.03
N PRO A 248 16.63 2.12 23.07
CA PRO A 248 17.09 3.14 22.13
C PRO A 248 16.13 3.34 20.93
N VAL A 249 14.83 3.09 21.12
CA VAL A 249 13.78 3.31 20.13
C VAL A 249 12.71 4.25 20.70
N PRO A 250 12.06 5.10 19.86
CA PRO A 250 10.97 5.95 20.31
C PRO A 250 9.84 5.15 20.99
N LEU A 251 9.12 5.79 21.92
CA LEU A 251 7.88 5.24 22.47
C LEU A 251 6.81 5.11 21.37
N VAL A 252 5.73 4.40 21.67
CA VAL A 252 4.52 4.44 20.84
C VAL A 252 4.10 5.90 20.64
N SER A 253 3.75 6.25 19.41
CA SER A 253 3.33 7.61 19.05
C SER A 253 1.86 7.87 19.38
N ARG A 254 1.12 6.83 19.80
CA ARG A 254 -0.32 6.87 20.04
C ARG A 254 -0.76 5.92 21.15
N VAL A 255 -1.84 6.29 21.82
CA VAL A 255 -2.63 5.40 22.68
C VAL A 255 -4.09 5.46 22.26
N ARG A 256 -4.83 4.37 22.49
CA ARG A 256 -6.28 4.29 22.33
C ARG A 256 -6.94 4.36 23.68
N ILE A 257 -7.93 5.25 23.81
CA ILE A 257 -8.79 5.38 24.98
C ILE A 257 -10.15 4.76 24.62
N GLN A 258 -10.40 3.56 25.12
CA GLN A 258 -11.55 2.72 24.78
C GLN A 258 -12.56 2.72 25.94
N SER A 259 -13.84 2.97 25.65
CA SER A 259 -14.88 2.83 26.66
C SER A 259 -15.05 1.38 27.06
N VAL A 260 -15.09 1.11 28.36
CA VAL A 260 -15.37 -0.23 28.91
C VAL A 260 -16.84 -0.61 28.72
N ARG A 261 -17.71 0.36 28.41
CA ARG A 261 -19.16 0.15 28.26
C ARG A 261 -19.64 0.03 26.82
N SER A 262 -18.91 0.63 25.88
CA SER A 262 -19.28 0.68 24.47
C SER A 262 -18.05 0.45 23.60
N ALA A 263 -17.99 -0.69 22.93
CA ALA A 263 -16.91 -1.02 21.99
C ALA A 263 -16.73 0.03 20.86
N PRO A 264 -17.77 0.58 20.22
CA PRO A 264 -17.59 1.60 19.18
C PRO A 264 -17.22 3.00 19.73
N LEU A 265 -17.13 3.18 21.05
CA LEU A 265 -16.72 4.42 21.69
C LEU A 265 -15.24 4.36 22.07
N TRP A 266 -14.38 4.74 21.14
CA TRP A 266 -12.96 4.90 21.41
C TRP A 266 -12.38 6.08 20.64
N ARG A 267 -11.33 6.68 21.20
CA ARG A 267 -10.56 7.74 20.55
C ARG A 267 -9.08 7.44 20.63
N THR A 268 -8.32 8.08 19.76
CA THR A 268 -6.86 8.05 19.77
C THR A 268 -6.31 9.31 20.45
N ALA A 269 -5.21 9.19 21.19
CA ALA A 269 -4.42 10.33 21.63
C ALA A 269 -3.00 10.22 21.09
N ILE A 270 -2.46 11.33 20.61
CA ILE A 270 -1.05 11.43 20.20
C ILE A 270 -0.19 11.49 21.46
N VAL A 271 0.86 10.66 21.48
CA VAL A 271 1.87 10.63 22.53
C VAL A 271 3.04 11.51 22.08
N ASP A 272 3.37 12.52 22.89
CA ASP A 272 4.51 13.38 22.64
C ASP A 272 5.85 12.64 22.84
N PRO A 273 6.99 13.20 22.38
CA PRO A 273 8.30 12.57 22.57
C PRO A 273 8.71 12.37 24.04
N ALA A 274 8.07 13.04 24.99
CA ALA A 274 8.27 12.86 26.43
C ALA A 274 7.34 11.78 27.04
N GLY A 275 6.53 11.12 26.21
CA GLY A 275 5.61 10.06 26.59
C GLY A 275 4.26 10.55 27.12
N SER A 276 3.93 11.85 27.05
CA SER A 276 2.67 12.37 27.57
C SER A 276 1.59 12.39 26.50
N TYR A 277 0.33 12.19 26.89
CA TYR A 277 -0.82 12.31 26.00
C TYR A 277 -2.01 12.95 26.71
N GLU A 278 -2.91 13.51 25.91
CA GLU A 278 -4.17 14.12 26.35
C GLU A 278 -5.25 13.92 25.27
N VAL A 279 -6.49 13.72 25.70
CA VAL A 279 -7.65 13.65 24.83
C VAL A 279 -8.88 14.24 25.51
N GLU A 280 -9.55 15.15 24.81
CA GLU A 280 -10.81 15.76 25.22
C GLU A 280 -12.02 15.09 24.56
N GLY A 281 -13.23 15.48 25.00
CA GLY A 281 -14.46 15.13 24.31
C GLY A 281 -14.84 13.66 24.46
N LEU A 282 -14.59 13.09 25.65
CA LEU A 282 -15.00 11.73 26.02
C LEU A 282 -16.24 11.76 26.91
N PRO A 283 -17.29 10.97 26.62
CA PRO A 283 -18.44 10.81 27.52
C PRO A 283 -18.03 10.33 28.91
N VAL A 284 -18.71 10.78 29.95
CA VAL A 284 -18.46 10.33 31.34
C VAL A 284 -18.61 8.81 31.47
N GLY A 285 -17.57 8.16 31.99
CA GLY A 285 -17.58 6.70 32.14
C GLY A 285 -16.22 6.09 32.47
N PRO A 286 -16.16 4.77 32.66
CA PRO A 286 -14.91 4.02 32.74
C PRO A 286 -14.34 3.75 31.35
N TYR A 287 -13.03 3.94 31.22
CA TYR A 287 -12.24 3.70 30.01
C TYR A 287 -11.00 2.88 30.34
N SER A 288 -10.49 2.17 29.34
CA SER A 288 -9.15 1.60 29.34
C SER A 288 -8.27 2.32 28.32
N VAL A 289 -6.99 2.48 28.64
CA VAL A 289 -5.99 3.08 27.76
C VAL A 289 -5.00 2.00 27.34
N HIS A 290 -4.86 1.82 26.04
CA HIS A 290 -4.01 0.81 25.42
C HIS A 290 -2.99 1.45 24.49
N PRO A 291 -1.78 0.89 24.34
CA PRO A 291 -0.86 1.37 23.33
C PRO A 291 -1.36 0.98 21.94
N VAL A 292 -1.04 1.81 20.95
CA VAL A 292 -1.32 1.50 19.55
C VAL A 292 -0.01 1.09 18.88
N ASP A 293 -0.03 -0.06 18.21
CA ASP A 293 1.07 -0.54 17.38
C ASP A 293 1.47 0.48 16.31
N SER A 294 2.72 0.41 15.86
CA SER A 294 3.18 1.17 14.69
C SER A 294 3.97 0.27 13.75
N ALA A 295 4.20 0.74 12.52
CA ALA A 295 5.01 0.01 11.52
C ALA A 295 6.45 -0.28 12.00
N GLU A 296 6.96 0.54 12.93
CA GLU A 296 8.32 0.45 13.49
C GLU A 296 8.37 -0.29 14.83
N LEU A 297 7.26 -0.32 15.56
CA LEU A 297 7.20 -0.84 16.92
C LEU A 297 5.98 -1.75 17.13
N ARG A 298 6.27 -3.01 17.48
CA ARG A 298 5.29 -4.02 17.87
C ARG A 298 5.19 -4.07 19.39
N VAL A 299 4.02 -3.77 19.92
CA VAL A 299 3.74 -3.74 21.35
C VAL A 299 2.53 -4.59 21.66
N ASP A 300 2.53 -5.19 22.84
CA ASP A 300 1.32 -5.85 23.33
C ASP A 300 0.29 -4.77 23.69
N PRO A 301 -0.94 -4.82 23.16
CA PRO A 301 -2.01 -3.93 23.62
C PRO A 301 -2.39 -4.18 25.09
N ASP A 302 -1.95 -5.29 25.70
CA ASP A 302 -2.17 -5.63 27.09
C ASP A 302 -0.87 -5.67 27.93
N PRO A 303 -0.92 -5.25 29.21
CA PRO A 303 -2.10 -4.72 29.91
C PRO A 303 -2.28 -3.22 29.65
N GLY A 304 -3.49 -2.83 29.25
CA GLY A 304 -3.93 -1.44 29.33
C GLY A 304 -4.09 -0.94 30.77
N VAL A 305 -4.26 0.36 30.96
CA VAL A 305 -4.56 0.98 32.26
C VAL A 305 -6.00 1.51 32.31
N GLU A 306 -6.67 1.45 33.46
CA GLU A 306 -8.03 1.98 33.60
C GLU A 306 -8.04 3.44 34.04
N VAL A 307 -9.02 4.21 33.56
CA VAL A 307 -9.28 5.58 33.98
C VAL A 307 -10.79 5.84 33.98
N ARG A 308 -11.26 6.72 34.87
CA ARG A 308 -12.66 7.15 34.89
C ARG A 308 -12.77 8.62 34.49
N VAL A 309 -13.44 8.87 33.37
CA VAL A 309 -13.79 10.21 32.89
C VAL A 309 -14.88 10.81 33.77
N VAL A 310 -14.73 12.08 34.11
CA VAL A 310 -15.67 12.87 34.92
C VAL A 310 -15.98 14.15 34.16
N ALA A 311 -17.22 14.63 34.23
CA ALA A 311 -17.63 15.83 33.51
C ALA A 311 -16.82 17.06 33.95
N ASP A 312 -16.39 17.85 32.96
CA ASP A 312 -15.72 19.15 33.13
C ASP A 312 -14.47 19.12 34.02
N ARG A 313 -13.82 17.96 34.13
CA ARG A 313 -12.59 17.78 34.91
C ARG A 313 -11.62 16.84 34.18
N PRO A 314 -10.31 17.14 34.20
CA PRO A 314 -9.31 16.21 33.71
C PRO A 314 -9.24 14.99 34.63
N ALA A 315 -9.17 13.81 34.03
CA ALA A 315 -8.83 12.56 34.69
C ALA A 315 -7.43 12.13 34.24
N THR A 316 -6.59 11.69 35.17
CA THR A 316 -5.26 11.19 34.83
C THR A 316 -5.23 9.67 34.94
N ALA A 317 -4.87 9.00 33.85
CA ALA A 317 -4.63 7.56 33.85
C ALA A 317 -3.29 7.22 34.52
N ASP A 318 -3.19 6.01 35.07
CA ASP A 318 -1.91 5.49 35.54
C ASP A 318 -0.89 5.40 34.38
N VAL A 319 0.41 5.35 34.71
CA VAL A 319 1.46 5.26 33.69
C VAL A 319 1.34 3.94 32.93
N LEU A 320 1.13 4.02 31.62
CA LEU A 320 1.08 2.88 30.73
C LEU A 320 2.52 2.40 30.44
N ARG A 321 2.86 1.19 30.91
CA ARG A 321 4.18 0.59 30.69
C ARG A 321 4.16 -0.27 29.44
N ILE A 322 4.99 0.08 28.46
CA ILE A 322 5.07 -0.61 27.18
C ILE A 322 5.97 -1.84 27.29
N VAL A 323 5.40 -2.96 26.89
CA VAL A 323 6.09 -4.25 26.68
C VAL A 323 6.09 -4.54 25.17
N PRO A 324 7.26 -4.68 24.54
CA PRO A 324 7.32 -5.02 23.13
C PRO A 324 6.97 -6.50 22.91
N VAL A 325 6.33 -6.79 21.79
CA VAL A 325 6.13 -8.18 21.37
C VAL A 325 7.50 -8.80 21.08
N PRO A 326 7.87 -9.91 21.74
CA PRO A 326 9.16 -10.53 21.51
C PRO A 326 9.26 -11.05 20.07
N TRP A 327 10.44 -10.88 19.47
CA TRP A 327 10.74 -11.50 18.19
C TRP A 327 10.62 -13.04 18.30
N PRO A 328 9.93 -13.73 17.37
CA PRO A 328 9.67 -15.16 17.50
C PRO A 328 10.91 -16.05 17.65
N GLY A 329 12.06 -15.66 17.08
CA GLY A 329 13.34 -16.36 17.27
C GLY A 329 13.37 -17.80 16.74
N LEU A 330 12.57 -18.10 15.71
CA LEU A 330 12.37 -19.47 15.20
C LEU A 330 13.34 -19.89 14.08
N ILE A 331 14.29 -19.02 13.70
CA ILE A 331 15.21 -19.23 12.58
C ILE A 331 16.50 -19.88 13.08
N GLY A 332 16.82 -21.05 12.53
CA GLY A 332 18.04 -21.80 12.84
C GLY A 332 19.30 -21.20 12.22
N ALA A 333 20.47 -21.74 12.59
CA ALA A 333 21.76 -21.29 12.07
C ALA A 333 21.92 -21.50 10.55
N GLU A 334 21.29 -22.55 10.00
CA GLU A 334 21.33 -22.94 8.59
C GLU A 334 19.91 -22.97 8.01
N GLY A 335 19.80 -22.84 6.68
CA GLY A 335 18.52 -22.94 5.96
C GLY A 335 18.07 -24.39 5.81
N VAL A 336 16.77 -24.64 6.03
CA VAL A 336 16.25 -26.02 6.10
C VAL A 336 16.24 -26.76 4.76
N LEU A 337 16.28 -26.07 3.63
CA LEU A 337 16.29 -26.71 2.30
C LEU A 337 17.66 -27.18 1.85
N LEU A 338 18.74 -26.63 2.42
CA LEU A 338 20.11 -27.07 2.11
C LEU A 338 20.48 -28.40 2.81
N GLY A 339 19.76 -28.75 3.87
CA GLY A 339 19.97 -30.00 4.59
C GLY A 339 19.37 -31.22 3.88
N PRO A 340 19.82 -32.44 4.21
CA PRO A 340 19.28 -33.67 3.62
C PRO A 340 17.86 -34.01 4.13
N GLU A 341 17.47 -33.46 5.28
CA GLU A 341 16.21 -33.81 5.93
C GLU A 341 14.97 -33.29 5.17
N PRO A 342 13.85 -34.03 5.18
CA PRO A 342 12.58 -33.53 4.66
C PRO A 342 12.13 -32.23 5.35
N VAL A 343 11.43 -31.37 4.61
CA VAL A 343 10.77 -30.19 5.19
C VAL A 343 9.78 -30.66 6.25
N ASN A 344 9.86 -30.12 7.47
CA ASN A 344 8.90 -30.40 8.53
C ASN A 344 7.72 -29.39 8.45
N PRO A 345 6.51 -29.83 8.04
CA PRO A 345 5.37 -28.93 7.85
C PRO A 345 4.96 -28.21 9.12
N GLU A 346 4.90 -28.91 10.26
CA GLU A 346 4.50 -28.32 11.55
C GLU A 346 5.47 -27.22 12.02
N ALA A 347 6.76 -27.40 11.76
CA ALA A 347 7.77 -26.41 12.09
C ALA A 347 7.68 -25.17 11.19
N LEU A 348 7.47 -25.38 9.89
CA LEU A 348 7.28 -24.31 8.92
C LEU A 348 6.00 -23.52 9.21
N GLU A 349 4.88 -24.19 9.45
CA GLU A 349 3.60 -23.52 9.79
C GLU A 349 3.68 -22.72 11.08
N ARG A 350 4.32 -23.28 12.12
CA ARG A 350 4.55 -22.53 13.38
C ARG A 350 5.36 -21.27 13.14
N LEU A 351 6.41 -21.36 12.32
CA LEU A 351 7.22 -20.21 11.95
C LEU A 351 6.41 -19.17 11.19
N VAL A 352 5.72 -19.58 10.14
CA VAL A 352 4.94 -18.67 9.30
C VAL A 352 3.87 -17.98 10.15
N ARG A 353 3.08 -18.71 10.93
CA ARG A 353 2.03 -18.12 11.80
C ARG A 353 2.60 -17.12 12.80
N ALA A 354 3.73 -17.43 13.43
CA ALA A 354 4.37 -16.51 14.38
C ALA A 354 4.79 -15.20 13.71
N TYR A 355 5.31 -15.25 12.47
CA TYR A 355 5.72 -14.05 11.74
C TYR A 355 4.56 -13.32 11.05
N LEU A 356 3.49 -14.02 10.63
CA LEU A 356 2.25 -13.37 10.21
C LEU A 356 1.66 -12.55 11.35
N ASP A 357 1.58 -13.10 12.56
CA ASP A 357 1.09 -12.36 13.72
C ASP A 357 2.03 -11.22 14.14
N TYR A 358 3.35 -11.49 14.17
CA TYR A 358 4.35 -10.48 14.51
C TYR A 358 4.33 -9.30 13.56
N TYR A 359 4.19 -9.54 12.25
CA TYR A 359 4.15 -8.49 11.23
C TYR A 359 2.74 -8.02 10.85
N LYS A 360 1.70 -8.59 11.49
CA LYS A 360 0.29 -8.30 11.20
C LYS A 360 -0.05 -8.43 9.70
N VAL A 361 0.46 -9.49 9.09
CA VAL A 361 0.12 -9.91 7.73
C VAL A 361 -1.10 -10.83 7.81
N PRO A 362 -2.25 -10.47 7.21
CA PRO A 362 -3.50 -11.23 7.39
C PRO A 362 -3.43 -12.67 6.88
N GLY A 363 -2.88 -12.89 5.69
CA GLY A 363 -2.86 -14.19 5.05
C GLY A 363 -1.73 -14.40 4.04
N VAL A 364 -1.42 -15.67 3.80
CA VAL A 364 -0.36 -16.13 2.88
C VAL A 364 -0.79 -17.40 2.15
N SER A 365 -0.44 -17.49 0.87
CA SER A 365 -0.29 -18.75 0.12
C SER A 365 1.20 -19.04 -0.01
N LEU A 366 1.64 -20.24 0.37
CA LEU A 366 3.06 -20.64 0.36
C LEU A 366 3.23 -21.99 -0.34
N ALA A 367 4.24 -22.10 -1.18
CA ALA A 367 4.73 -23.36 -1.75
C ALA A 367 6.25 -23.46 -1.60
N VAL A 368 6.75 -24.65 -1.27
CA VAL A 368 8.18 -24.94 -1.06
C VAL A 368 8.62 -26.02 -2.04
N ILE A 369 9.78 -25.79 -2.64
CA ILE A 369 10.37 -26.63 -3.68
C ILE A 369 11.66 -27.24 -3.13
N LYS A 370 11.78 -28.57 -3.26
CA LYS A 370 13.00 -29.33 -2.96
C LYS A 370 13.14 -30.46 -3.96
N ASP A 371 14.37 -30.75 -4.39
CA ASP A 371 14.66 -31.72 -5.45
C ASP A 371 13.87 -31.44 -6.76
N SER A 372 13.62 -30.15 -7.04
CA SER A 372 12.79 -29.66 -8.15
C SER A 372 11.33 -30.09 -8.12
N GLU A 373 10.83 -30.54 -6.97
CA GLU A 373 9.43 -30.91 -6.76
C GLU A 373 8.79 -30.04 -5.67
N ILE A 374 7.48 -29.81 -5.75
CA ILE A 374 6.73 -29.15 -4.69
C ILE A 374 6.58 -30.12 -3.52
N VAL A 375 7.29 -29.89 -2.42
CA VAL A 375 7.29 -30.75 -1.23
C VAL A 375 6.33 -30.30 -0.14
N TYR A 376 5.86 -29.05 -0.22
CA TYR A 376 4.87 -28.49 0.69
C TYR A 376 4.12 -27.36 0.00
N HIS A 377 2.81 -27.26 0.25
CA HIS A 377 2.03 -26.06 -0.04
C HIS A 377 0.91 -25.91 0.99
N ASN A 378 0.59 -24.67 1.40
CA ASN A 378 -0.55 -24.39 2.26
C ASN A 378 -0.95 -22.91 2.22
N GLY A 379 -2.24 -22.65 2.48
CA GLY A 379 -2.76 -21.33 2.83
C GLY A 379 -2.80 -21.14 4.35
N MET A 380 -2.41 -19.98 4.85
CA MET A 380 -2.44 -19.66 6.28
C MET A 380 -2.97 -18.25 6.51
N GLY A 381 -3.65 -18.04 7.64
CA GLY A 381 -4.27 -16.76 7.99
C GLY A 381 -5.66 -16.60 7.35
N VAL A 382 -6.03 -15.35 7.06
CA VAL A 382 -7.33 -14.98 6.51
C VAL A 382 -7.18 -14.29 5.15
N LYS A 383 -8.11 -14.59 4.23
CA LYS A 383 -8.16 -13.93 2.91
C LYS A 383 -8.72 -12.50 3.02
N ASP A 384 -9.45 -12.21 4.10
CA ASP A 384 -10.01 -10.90 4.43
C ASP A 384 -10.07 -10.72 5.96
N ALA A 385 -9.43 -9.66 6.47
CA ALA A 385 -9.33 -9.39 7.90
C ALA A 385 -10.63 -8.84 8.52
N SER A 386 -11.57 -8.37 7.70
CA SER A 386 -12.89 -7.92 8.16
C SER A 386 -13.87 -9.08 8.30
N THR A 387 -13.89 -10.01 7.35
CA THR A 387 -14.79 -11.18 7.39
C THR A 387 -14.21 -12.36 8.16
N LEU A 388 -12.88 -12.36 8.39
CA LEU A 388 -12.11 -13.43 9.00
C LEU A 388 -12.20 -14.77 8.24
N GLU A 389 -12.60 -14.73 6.96
CA GLU A 389 -12.61 -15.92 6.12
C GLU A 389 -11.18 -16.47 5.96
N PRO A 390 -10.96 -17.77 6.21
CA PRO A 390 -9.63 -18.35 6.10
C PRO A 390 -9.11 -18.33 4.66
N VAL A 391 -7.79 -18.27 4.51
CA VAL A 391 -7.16 -18.62 3.23
C VAL A 391 -7.39 -20.11 2.98
N ALA A 392 -8.15 -20.43 1.94
CA ALA A 392 -8.46 -21.79 1.51
C ALA A 392 -7.51 -22.25 0.39
N ASP A 393 -7.56 -23.54 0.05
CA ASP A 393 -6.70 -24.15 -0.98
C ASP A 393 -6.90 -23.55 -2.38
N ASP A 394 -8.06 -22.97 -2.66
CA ASP A 394 -8.42 -22.30 -3.91
C ASP A 394 -8.34 -20.77 -3.83
N THR A 395 -7.89 -20.21 -2.70
CA THR A 395 -7.77 -18.76 -2.57
C THR A 395 -6.66 -18.23 -3.48
N VAL A 396 -7.02 -17.31 -4.38
CA VAL A 396 -6.07 -16.65 -5.27
C VAL A 396 -5.66 -15.29 -4.72
N PHE A 397 -4.44 -14.89 -5.06
CA PHE A 397 -3.85 -13.61 -4.69
C PHE A 397 -3.37 -12.91 -5.97
N GLU A 398 -3.27 -11.59 -5.92
CA GLU A 398 -2.58 -10.84 -6.98
C GLU A 398 -1.08 -11.18 -6.96
N ALA A 399 -0.59 -11.79 -8.04
CA ALA A 399 0.81 -12.09 -8.23
C ALA A 399 1.62 -10.84 -8.62
N ALA A 400 0.95 -9.75 -9.00
CA ALA A 400 1.59 -8.51 -9.41
C ALA A 400 2.65 -8.78 -10.50
N SER A 401 3.85 -8.22 -10.35
CA SER A 401 4.93 -8.34 -11.35
C SER A 401 5.44 -9.74 -11.64
N MET A 402 5.04 -10.75 -10.86
CA MET A 402 5.23 -12.17 -11.24
C MET A 402 4.42 -12.56 -12.49
N THR A 403 3.56 -11.69 -13.01
CA THR A 403 2.92 -11.84 -14.34
C THR A 403 3.94 -11.77 -15.49
N LYS A 404 5.02 -10.98 -15.35
CA LYS A 404 6.00 -10.73 -16.41
C LYS A 404 6.75 -11.98 -16.90
N PRO A 405 7.22 -12.89 -16.00
CA PRO A 405 7.72 -14.20 -16.38
C PRO A 405 6.78 -15.01 -17.29
N ILE A 406 5.46 -14.93 -17.08
CA ILE A 406 4.47 -15.63 -17.93
C ILE A 406 4.52 -15.11 -19.37
N LEU A 407 4.55 -13.79 -19.55
CA LEU A 407 4.70 -13.19 -20.88
C LEU A 407 6.04 -13.55 -21.50
N ALA A 408 7.12 -13.52 -20.72
CA ALA A 408 8.45 -13.88 -21.21
C ALA A 408 8.46 -15.31 -21.75
N TYR A 409 7.96 -16.27 -20.97
CA TYR A 409 7.86 -17.67 -21.38
C TYR A 409 7.02 -17.84 -22.67
N LEU A 410 5.87 -17.16 -22.76
CA LEU A 410 5.04 -17.14 -23.97
C LEU A 410 5.81 -16.59 -25.18
N VAL A 411 6.48 -15.45 -25.04
CA VAL A 411 7.24 -14.79 -26.12
C VAL A 411 8.41 -15.66 -26.57
N LEU A 412 9.13 -16.32 -25.66
CA LEU A 412 10.20 -17.23 -26.04
C LEU A 412 9.68 -18.46 -26.79
N ARG A 413 8.54 -19.04 -26.40
CA ARG A 413 7.92 -20.13 -27.17
C ARG A 413 7.51 -19.70 -28.58
N LEU A 414 6.99 -18.49 -28.73
CA LEU A 414 6.67 -17.91 -30.04
C LEU A 414 7.94 -17.66 -30.85
N ALA A 415 9.02 -17.19 -30.21
CA ALA A 415 10.30 -16.96 -30.86
C ALA A 415 10.96 -18.26 -31.34
N ASP A 416 10.90 -19.33 -30.54
CA ASP A 416 11.36 -20.67 -30.93
C ASP A 416 10.66 -21.20 -32.18
N ARG A 417 9.38 -20.85 -32.36
CA ARG A 417 8.58 -21.19 -33.55
C ARG A 417 8.77 -20.21 -34.70
N GLY A 418 9.61 -19.19 -34.54
CA GLY A 418 9.87 -18.15 -35.53
C GLY A 418 8.72 -17.15 -35.73
N ALA A 419 7.74 -17.11 -34.82
CA ALA A 419 6.59 -16.20 -34.91
C ALA A 419 6.96 -14.75 -34.51
N ILE A 420 7.98 -14.57 -33.67
CA ILE A 420 8.51 -13.27 -33.28
C ILE A 420 10.05 -13.33 -33.17
N GLY A 421 10.75 -12.35 -33.73
CA GLY A 421 12.20 -12.20 -33.52
C GLY A 421 12.51 -11.37 -32.27
N LEU A 422 13.30 -11.91 -31.33
CA LEU A 422 13.67 -11.22 -30.09
C LEU A 422 14.38 -9.87 -30.32
N ASP A 423 15.14 -9.78 -31.40
CA ASP A 423 15.96 -8.63 -31.78
C ASP A 423 15.38 -7.86 -32.97
N THR A 424 14.17 -8.22 -33.43
CA THR A 424 13.45 -7.43 -34.43
C THR A 424 12.75 -6.26 -33.76
N PRO A 425 12.87 -5.03 -34.28
CA PRO A 425 12.14 -3.90 -33.72
C PRO A 425 10.63 -4.11 -33.75
N LEU A 426 9.97 -3.94 -32.61
CA LEU A 426 8.55 -4.25 -32.43
C LEU A 426 7.64 -3.45 -33.38
N TYR A 427 8.03 -2.23 -33.73
CA TYR A 427 7.26 -1.36 -34.63
C TYR A 427 7.05 -1.97 -36.02
N THR A 428 7.92 -2.92 -36.45
CA THR A 428 7.77 -3.58 -37.75
C THR A 428 6.62 -4.58 -37.74
N TYR A 429 6.22 -5.05 -36.55
CA TYR A 429 5.04 -5.91 -36.37
C TYR A 429 3.79 -5.07 -36.10
N LEU A 430 3.88 -4.13 -35.16
CA LEU A 430 2.78 -3.28 -34.75
C LEU A 430 3.30 -1.88 -34.39
N PRO A 431 3.03 -0.84 -35.18
CA PRO A 431 3.26 0.54 -34.76
C PRO A 431 2.53 0.86 -33.46
N TYR A 432 3.11 1.72 -32.62
CA TYR A 432 2.49 2.11 -31.35
C TYR A 432 2.18 3.60 -31.34
N ASP A 433 0.92 3.93 -31.55
CA ASP A 433 0.45 5.31 -31.73
C ASP A 433 0.76 6.19 -30.51
N ASP A 434 0.68 5.65 -29.30
CA ASP A 434 0.93 6.35 -28.03
C ASP A 434 2.36 6.94 -27.90
N ILE A 435 3.34 6.42 -28.66
CA ILE A 435 4.73 6.91 -28.69
C ILE A 435 5.15 7.34 -30.10
N ALA A 436 4.22 7.44 -31.06
CA ALA A 436 4.55 7.72 -32.45
C ALA A 436 5.26 9.07 -32.66
N HIS A 437 5.18 9.98 -31.69
CA HIS A 437 5.85 11.28 -31.69
C HIS A 437 7.38 11.19 -31.46
N ASP A 438 7.92 10.07 -30.96
CA ASP A 438 9.36 9.90 -30.69
C ASP A 438 9.98 8.75 -31.48
N ASP A 439 10.61 9.04 -32.61
CA ASP A 439 11.21 8.05 -33.51
C ASP A 439 12.15 7.02 -32.85
N ARG A 440 12.70 7.29 -31.65
CA ARG A 440 13.54 6.33 -30.92
C ARG A 440 12.78 5.04 -30.57
N TYR A 441 11.45 5.07 -30.42
CA TYR A 441 10.68 3.85 -30.11
C TYR A 441 10.83 2.76 -31.18
N LYS A 442 11.19 3.15 -32.41
CA LYS A 442 11.47 2.24 -33.53
C LYS A 442 12.72 1.38 -33.33
N LEU A 443 13.48 1.61 -32.25
CA LEU A 443 14.60 0.76 -31.85
C LEU A 443 14.20 -0.36 -30.89
N ILE A 444 13.02 -0.26 -30.24
CA ILE A 444 12.61 -1.17 -29.17
C ILE A 444 12.37 -2.57 -29.72
N THR A 445 13.03 -3.57 -29.13
CA THR A 445 12.85 -5.00 -29.45
C THR A 445 12.18 -5.75 -28.29
N ALA A 446 11.69 -6.97 -28.54
CA ALA A 446 11.16 -7.83 -27.47
C ALA A 446 12.22 -8.11 -26.39
N ARG A 447 13.49 -8.31 -26.79
CA ARG A 447 14.59 -8.48 -25.84
C ARG A 447 14.73 -7.25 -24.93
N MET A 448 14.65 -6.04 -25.47
CA MET A 448 14.75 -4.81 -24.67
C MET A 448 13.59 -4.69 -23.69
N VAL A 449 12.38 -5.10 -24.07
CA VAL A 449 11.23 -5.16 -23.14
C VAL A 449 11.52 -6.13 -22.00
N LEU A 450 11.84 -7.39 -22.32
CA LEU A 450 12.03 -8.45 -21.34
C LEU A 450 13.24 -8.21 -20.42
N THR A 451 14.16 -7.33 -20.81
CA THR A 451 15.37 -7.00 -20.04
C THR A 451 15.36 -5.58 -19.47
N HIS A 452 14.21 -4.88 -19.52
CA HIS A 452 14.01 -3.54 -18.97
C HIS A 452 14.97 -2.46 -19.51
N ARG A 453 15.15 -2.44 -20.84
CA ARG A 453 16.03 -1.50 -21.55
C ARG A 453 15.30 -0.69 -22.61
N THR A 454 13.98 -0.54 -22.51
CA THR A 454 13.17 0.13 -23.52
C THR A 454 13.32 1.65 -23.51
N GLY A 455 13.63 2.24 -22.34
CA GLY A 455 13.52 3.69 -22.12
C GLY A 455 12.12 4.14 -21.68
N PHE A 456 11.12 3.27 -21.76
CA PHE A 456 9.78 3.57 -21.24
C PHE A 456 9.81 3.70 -19.71
N PRO A 457 8.95 4.57 -19.12
CA PRO A 457 8.76 4.60 -17.68
C PRO A 457 8.17 3.28 -17.18
N ASN A 458 8.10 3.11 -15.85
CA ASN A 458 7.33 2.03 -15.27
C ASN A 458 5.85 2.13 -15.65
N TRP A 459 5.27 3.28 -15.31
CA TRP A 459 3.92 3.70 -15.67
C TRP A 459 3.97 5.16 -16.07
N ARG A 460 3.23 5.54 -17.10
CA ARG A 460 3.15 6.94 -17.55
C ARG A 460 2.30 7.79 -16.61
N THR A 461 2.69 9.05 -16.45
CA THR A 461 1.87 10.12 -15.88
C THR A 461 1.59 11.13 -17.00
N GLY A 462 0.57 10.87 -17.81
CA GLY A 462 0.27 11.62 -19.04
C GLY A 462 0.79 10.97 -20.32
N GLU A 463 1.35 11.76 -21.24
CA GLU A 463 1.88 11.27 -22.52
C GLU A 463 3.03 10.28 -22.29
N LEU A 464 3.06 9.19 -23.07
CA LEU A 464 4.11 8.18 -22.97
C LEU A 464 5.40 8.73 -23.59
N VAL A 465 6.47 8.84 -22.82
CA VAL A 465 7.77 9.37 -23.29
C VAL A 465 8.91 8.40 -23.02
N LEU A 466 9.99 8.51 -23.79
CA LEU A 466 11.22 7.74 -23.57
C LEU A 466 12.23 8.54 -22.74
N ASN A 467 12.60 8.00 -21.57
CA ASN A 467 13.57 8.57 -20.64
C ASN A 467 15.00 8.53 -21.18
N PHE A 468 15.32 7.55 -22.03
CA PHE A 468 16.63 7.39 -22.67
C PHE A 468 16.49 6.63 -23.99
N GLU A 469 17.58 6.59 -24.75
CA GLU A 469 17.64 5.83 -26.01
C GLU A 469 17.54 4.31 -25.74
N PRO A 470 16.59 3.59 -26.36
CA PRO A 470 16.39 2.17 -26.11
C PRO A 470 17.69 1.36 -26.25
N GLY A 471 17.92 0.45 -25.31
CA GLY A 471 19.11 -0.38 -25.24
C GLY A 471 20.29 0.28 -24.53
N THR A 472 20.28 1.56 -24.17
CA THR A 472 21.46 2.20 -23.57
C THR A 472 21.54 2.10 -22.05
N GLN A 473 20.41 2.02 -21.36
CA GLN A 473 20.32 2.02 -19.90
C GLN A 473 19.25 1.05 -19.40
N TYR A 474 19.23 0.81 -18.09
CA TYR A 474 18.20 0.06 -17.39
C TYR A 474 17.15 1.00 -16.79
N MET A 475 15.88 0.65 -16.95
CA MET A 475 14.77 1.19 -16.17
C MET A 475 13.63 0.19 -16.17
N TYR A 476 13.18 -0.19 -14.98
CA TYR A 476 12.07 -1.10 -14.81
C TYR A 476 10.80 -0.52 -15.47
N SER A 477 10.16 -1.31 -16.34
CA SER A 477 9.08 -0.82 -17.21
C SER A 477 7.91 -1.79 -17.30
N GLY A 478 6.73 -1.38 -16.81
CA GLY A 478 5.44 -2.03 -17.06
C GLY A 478 4.90 -1.71 -18.46
N GLU A 479 5.04 -0.45 -18.90
CA GLU A 479 4.65 0.02 -20.25
C GLU A 479 5.27 -0.82 -21.38
N GLY A 480 6.54 -1.24 -21.22
CA GLY A 480 7.19 -2.13 -22.17
C GLY A 480 6.45 -3.47 -22.33
N PHE A 481 5.98 -4.05 -21.22
CA PHE A 481 5.24 -5.32 -21.23
C PHE A 481 3.82 -5.15 -21.79
N VAL A 482 3.19 -3.99 -21.60
CA VAL A 482 1.91 -3.65 -22.26
C VAL A 482 2.09 -3.65 -23.78
N TYR A 483 3.12 -2.96 -24.28
CA TYR A 483 3.38 -2.91 -25.72
C TYR A 483 3.71 -4.29 -26.30
N LEU A 484 4.57 -5.07 -25.63
CA LEU A 484 4.91 -6.42 -26.07
C LEU A 484 3.69 -7.36 -26.07
N GLY A 485 2.80 -7.23 -25.08
CA GLY A 485 1.52 -7.94 -25.05
C GLY A 485 0.67 -7.65 -26.29
N LYS A 486 0.48 -6.38 -26.63
CA LYS A 486 -0.26 -5.97 -27.85
C LYS A 486 0.36 -6.52 -29.14
N VAL A 487 1.69 -6.53 -29.24
CA VAL A 487 2.40 -7.13 -30.39
C VAL A 487 2.12 -8.63 -30.48
N VAL A 488 2.13 -9.34 -29.34
CA VAL A 488 1.83 -10.79 -29.30
C VAL A 488 0.39 -11.07 -29.74
N GLU A 489 -0.59 -10.30 -29.27
CA GLU A 489 -1.98 -10.44 -29.72
C GLU A 489 -2.12 -10.18 -31.23
N HIS A 490 -1.46 -9.13 -31.73
CA HIS A 490 -1.46 -8.81 -33.15
C HIS A 490 -0.89 -9.94 -34.01
N LEU A 491 0.26 -10.50 -33.62
CA LEU A 491 0.93 -11.55 -34.38
C LEU A 491 0.18 -12.88 -34.37
N THR A 492 -0.53 -13.17 -33.29
CA THR A 492 -1.23 -14.46 -33.11
C THR A 492 -2.71 -14.40 -33.52
N GLY A 493 -3.31 -13.21 -33.53
CA GLY A 493 -4.75 -13.01 -33.69
C GLY A 493 -5.58 -13.53 -32.52
N LYS A 494 -4.95 -13.79 -31.36
CA LYS A 494 -5.60 -14.30 -30.15
C LYS A 494 -5.37 -13.35 -28.98
N GLY A 495 -6.33 -13.29 -28.06
CA GLY A 495 -6.20 -12.51 -26.82
C GLY A 495 -5.21 -13.15 -25.84
N LEU A 496 -4.57 -12.33 -25.00
CA LEU A 496 -3.57 -12.79 -24.02
C LEU A 496 -4.11 -13.81 -23.02
N VAL A 497 -5.37 -13.70 -22.60
CA VAL A 497 -6.01 -14.67 -21.69
C VAL A 497 -6.00 -16.07 -22.30
N ASP A 498 -6.42 -16.18 -23.56
CA ASP A 498 -6.48 -17.46 -24.26
C ASP A 498 -5.08 -18.00 -24.56
N LEU A 499 -4.14 -17.13 -24.95
CA LEU A 499 -2.75 -17.52 -25.17
C LEU A 499 -2.09 -18.07 -23.90
N CYS A 500 -2.25 -17.38 -22.75
CA CYS A 500 -1.71 -17.88 -21.48
C CYS A 500 -2.36 -19.19 -21.07
N ARG A 501 -3.67 -19.35 -21.28
CA ARG A 501 -4.38 -20.61 -21.02
C ARG A 501 -3.86 -21.75 -21.88
N GLU A 502 -3.68 -21.54 -23.19
CA GLU A 502 -3.27 -22.56 -24.15
C GLU A 502 -1.78 -22.93 -24.06
N GLU A 503 -0.91 -21.93 -23.92
CA GLU A 503 0.55 -22.13 -24.03
C GLU A 503 1.25 -22.30 -22.68
N VAL A 504 0.62 -21.88 -21.58
CA VAL A 504 1.23 -21.91 -20.24
C VAL A 504 0.38 -22.71 -19.26
N PHE A 505 -0.86 -22.31 -18.99
CA PHE A 505 -1.59 -22.88 -17.87
C PHE A 505 -2.04 -24.33 -18.12
N SER A 506 -2.69 -24.60 -19.25
CA SER A 506 -3.20 -25.94 -19.56
C SER A 506 -2.09 -26.98 -19.73
N PRO A 507 -0.97 -26.69 -20.43
CA PRO A 507 0.14 -27.66 -20.55
C PRO A 507 0.80 -28.00 -19.22
N LEU A 508 0.87 -27.05 -18.29
CA LEU A 508 1.51 -27.22 -16.98
C LEU A 508 0.55 -27.70 -15.88
N GLY A 509 -0.71 -27.97 -16.22
CA GLY A 509 -1.75 -28.35 -15.26
C GLY A 509 -1.97 -27.28 -14.19
N ILE A 510 -1.81 -26.01 -14.56
CA ILE A 510 -2.11 -24.87 -13.71
C ILE A 510 -3.60 -24.60 -13.78
N GLU A 511 -4.25 -24.84 -12.65
CA GLU A 511 -5.66 -24.55 -12.44
C GLU A 511 -5.77 -23.23 -11.66
N ASN A 512 -6.95 -22.60 -11.63
CA ASN A 512 -7.22 -21.44 -10.77
C ASN A 512 -6.24 -20.26 -10.95
N ALA A 513 -6.00 -19.89 -12.21
CA ALA A 513 -5.22 -18.72 -12.59
C ALA A 513 -6.01 -17.86 -13.58
N SER A 514 -6.04 -16.54 -13.37
CA SER A 514 -6.71 -15.60 -14.26
C SER A 514 -5.91 -14.31 -14.42
N LEU A 515 -6.03 -13.65 -15.58
CA LEU A 515 -5.47 -12.32 -15.84
C LEU A 515 -6.54 -11.22 -15.81
N VAL A 516 -7.81 -11.60 -15.60
CA VAL A 516 -8.96 -10.69 -15.61
C VAL A 516 -9.89 -11.01 -14.44
N TRP A 517 -10.65 -10.01 -14.03
CA TRP A 517 -11.64 -10.11 -12.98
C TRP A 517 -12.99 -10.57 -13.53
N ASP A 518 -13.45 -11.72 -13.04
CA ASP A 518 -14.77 -12.30 -13.31
C ASP A 518 -15.43 -12.83 -12.03
N GLU A 519 -16.62 -13.42 -12.15
CA GLU A 519 -17.36 -13.98 -11.02
C GLU A 519 -16.64 -15.17 -10.36
N ASP A 520 -15.76 -15.87 -11.09
CA ASP A 520 -15.01 -16.99 -10.54
C ASP A 520 -13.89 -16.49 -9.64
N VAL A 521 -13.10 -15.52 -10.13
CA VAL A 521 -12.06 -14.84 -9.33
C VAL A 521 -12.69 -14.15 -8.12
N ALA A 522 -13.84 -13.47 -8.28
CA ALA A 522 -14.50 -12.74 -7.20
C ALA A 522 -14.87 -13.62 -5.99
N ARG A 523 -15.19 -14.90 -6.21
CA ARG A 523 -15.53 -15.83 -5.11
C ARG A 523 -14.33 -16.25 -4.27
N VAL A 524 -13.15 -16.35 -4.90
CA VAL A 524 -11.98 -16.99 -4.29
C VAL A 524 -10.82 -16.03 -4.06
N SER A 525 -10.87 -14.80 -4.59
CA SER A 525 -9.79 -13.83 -4.42
C SER A 525 -9.68 -13.32 -2.98
N ALA A 526 -8.45 -13.30 -2.46
CA ALA A 526 -8.12 -12.55 -1.27
C ALA A 526 -8.39 -11.04 -1.47
N THR A 527 -8.62 -10.34 -0.36
CA THR A 527 -8.68 -8.87 -0.28
C THR A 527 -7.30 -8.37 0.09
N GLY A 528 -6.77 -7.37 -0.60
CA GLY A 528 -5.48 -6.76 -0.26
C GLY A 528 -5.59 -5.92 1.01
N HIS A 529 -4.52 -5.81 1.79
CA HIS A 529 -4.54 -5.03 3.04
C HIS A 529 -3.36 -4.08 3.18
N ASN A 530 -3.60 -2.94 3.83
CA ASN A 530 -2.56 -2.12 4.42
C ASN A 530 -2.53 -2.42 5.94
N GLY A 531 -1.47 -3.09 6.39
CA GLY A 531 -1.50 -3.77 7.69
C GLY A 531 -2.61 -4.82 7.74
N THR A 532 -3.57 -4.64 8.64
CA THR A 532 -4.75 -5.51 8.78
C THR A 532 -6.02 -4.93 8.18
N SER A 533 -5.99 -3.72 7.62
CA SER A 533 -7.22 -3.12 7.11
C SER A 533 -7.38 -3.43 5.62
N PRO A 534 -8.58 -3.87 5.20
CA PRO A 534 -8.84 -4.21 3.81
C PRO A 534 -8.79 -2.97 2.91
N LEU A 535 -8.34 -3.17 1.68
CA LEU A 535 -8.29 -2.15 0.61
C LEU A 535 -9.29 -2.51 -0.50
N PRO A 536 -9.70 -1.53 -1.33
CA PRO A 536 -10.45 -1.79 -2.55
C PRO A 536 -9.74 -2.83 -3.43
N LYS A 537 -10.52 -3.71 -4.07
CA LYS A 537 -9.98 -4.70 -5.01
C LYS A 537 -9.77 -4.07 -6.38
N ASP A 538 -8.62 -4.32 -6.99
CA ASP A 538 -8.44 -4.07 -8.42
C ASP A 538 -9.25 -5.12 -9.22
N THR A 539 -10.02 -4.67 -10.21
CA THR A 539 -10.95 -5.53 -10.97
C THR A 539 -10.69 -5.45 -12.48
N PRO A 540 -9.48 -5.82 -12.95
CA PRO A 540 -9.06 -5.60 -14.33
C PRO A 540 -9.97 -6.36 -15.31
N ARG A 541 -10.59 -5.65 -16.25
CA ARG A 541 -11.42 -6.26 -17.30
C ARG A 541 -10.62 -6.72 -18.52
N GLU A 542 -9.41 -6.22 -18.66
CA GLU A 542 -8.46 -6.58 -19.71
C GLU A 542 -7.15 -7.07 -19.07
N PRO A 543 -6.46 -8.05 -19.69
CA PRO A 543 -5.23 -8.57 -19.16
C PRO A 543 -4.11 -7.52 -19.23
N ASN A 544 -3.41 -7.31 -18.12
CA ASN A 544 -2.17 -6.56 -18.10
C ASN A 544 -0.99 -7.48 -17.72
N MET A 545 -0.14 -7.79 -18.70
CA MET A 545 0.96 -8.73 -18.53
C MET A 545 2.11 -8.23 -17.63
N ALA A 546 2.03 -6.98 -17.16
CA ALA A 546 2.93 -6.49 -16.14
C ALA A 546 2.47 -6.79 -14.71
N TYR A 547 1.17 -7.01 -14.43
CA TYR A 547 0.71 -7.16 -13.04
C TYR A 547 -0.61 -7.93 -12.75
N SER A 548 -1.44 -8.24 -13.75
CA SER A 548 -2.86 -8.65 -13.52
C SER A 548 -3.11 -10.10 -13.11
N LEU A 549 -2.07 -10.94 -12.99
CA LEU A 549 -2.25 -12.36 -12.68
C LEU A 549 -2.80 -12.56 -11.25
N HIS A 550 -3.91 -13.27 -11.16
CA HIS A 550 -4.45 -13.85 -9.93
C HIS A 550 -4.13 -15.35 -9.92
N ILE A 551 -3.46 -15.83 -8.87
CA ILE A 551 -3.01 -17.24 -8.75
C ILE A 551 -2.69 -17.59 -7.29
N ASP A 552 -2.55 -18.87 -6.96
CA ASP A 552 -1.98 -19.35 -5.70
C ASP A 552 -0.49 -19.76 -5.84
N ALA A 553 0.20 -19.94 -4.71
CA ALA A 553 1.62 -20.26 -4.69
C ALA A 553 1.95 -21.64 -5.27
N ARG A 554 1.05 -22.63 -5.13
CA ARG A 554 1.27 -23.98 -5.65
C ARG A 554 1.27 -23.97 -7.18
N ASN A 555 0.29 -23.30 -7.76
CA ASN A 555 0.17 -23.16 -9.21
C ASN A 555 1.30 -22.31 -9.80
N TYR A 556 1.71 -21.24 -9.14
CA TYR A 556 2.89 -20.50 -9.58
C TYR A 556 4.19 -21.29 -9.42
N ALA A 557 4.34 -22.11 -8.37
CA ALA A 557 5.51 -22.98 -8.20
C ALA A 557 5.62 -24.02 -9.33
N ARG A 558 4.50 -24.57 -9.84
CA ARG A 558 4.51 -25.42 -11.04
C ARG A 558 5.08 -24.68 -12.24
N PHE A 559 4.63 -23.45 -12.47
CA PHE A 559 5.17 -22.60 -13.53
C PHE A 559 6.67 -22.33 -13.33
N LEU A 560 7.09 -21.99 -12.12
CA LEU A 560 8.49 -21.68 -11.81
C LEU A 560 9.41 -22.88 -12.08
N ILE A 561 9.01 -24.08 -11.67
CA ILE A 561 9.76 -25.32 -11.95
C ILE A 561 9.91 -25.51 -13.46
N ALA A 562 8.81 -25.42 -14.22
CA ALA A 562 8.82 -25.59 -15.67
C ALA A 562 9.65 -24.52 -16.38
N LEU A 563 9.55 -23.25 -15.94
CA LEU A 563 10.30 -22.11 -16.45
C LEU A 563 11.81 -22.33 -16.30
N VAL A 564 12.25 -22.71 -15.10
CA VAL A 564 13.67 -22.93 -14.79
C VAL A 564 14.21 -24.19 -15.46
N ALA A 565 13.38 -25.22 -15.61
CA ALA A 565 13.73 -26.43 -16.36
C ALA A 565 13.77 -26.22 -17.88
N GLY A 566 13.20 -25.12 -18.39
CA GLY A 566 13.10 -24.86 -19.83
C GLY A 566 12.08 -25.76 -20.53
N GLU A 567 11.07 -26.26 -19.81
CA GLU A 567 10.07 -27.16 -20.38
C GLU A 567 9.36 -26.48 -21.56
N GLY A 568 9.33 -27.13 -22.71
CA GLY A 568 8.70 -26.59 -23.92
C GLY A 568 9.46 -25.48 -24.64
N LEU A 569 10.70 -25.18 -24.23
CA LEU A 569 11.64 -24.32 -24.95
C LEU A 569 12.74 -25.13 -25.62
N SER A 570 13.33 -24.58 -26.67
CA SER A 570 14.59 -25.08 -27.21
C SER A 570 15.74 -24.82 -26.22
N GLU A 571 16.82 -25.61 -26.32
CA GLU A 571 18.02 -25.40 -25.50
C GLU A 571 18.59 -23.97 -25.65
N ALA A 572 18.51 -23.41 -26.86
CA ALA A 572 18.97 -22.05 -27.13
C ALA A 572 18.07 -20.98 -26.47
N ALA A 573 16.75 -21.14 -26.54
CA ALA A 573 15.81 -20.22 -25.88
C ALA A 573 15.92 -20.31 -24.35
N HIS A 574 16.03 -21.52 -23.80
CA HIS A 574 16.21 -21.72 -22.37
C HIS A 574 17.52 -21.10 -21.86
N ALA A 575 18.62 -21.26 -22.60
CA ALA A 575 19.88 -20.62 -22.28
C ALA A 575 19.75 -19.08 -22.26
N GLU A 576 19.05 -18.50 -23.24
CA GLU A 576 18.81 -17.04 -23.28
C GLU A 576 17.89 -16.54 -22.17
N LEU A 577 16.88 -17.33 -21.77
CA LEU A 577 15.95 -17.01 -20.69
C LEU A 577 16.68 -16.73 -19.38
N LEU A 578 17.62 -17.62 -19.02
CA LEU A 578 18.32 -17.60 -17.73
C LEU A 578 19.69 -16.91 -17.78
N ARG A 579 20.14 -16.43 -18.95
CA ARG A 579 21.40 -15.70 -19.08
C ARG A 579 21.24 -14.27 -18.53
N ALA A 580 22.14 -13.85 -17.65
CA ALA A 580 22.22 -12.45 -17.22
C ALA A 580 22.42 -11.51 -18.43
N GLN A 581 21.50 -10.56 -18.61
CA GLN A 581 21.50 -9.63 -19.75
C GLN A 581 21.61 -8.16 -19.33
N THR A 582 20.90 -7.77 -18.28
CA THR A 582 20.91 -6.39 -17.76
C THR A 582 21.21 -6.41 -16.27
N GLU A 583 22.25 -5.69 -15.85
CA GLU A 583 22.54 -5.43 -14.44
C GLU A 583 21.49 -4.48 -13.88
N VAL A 584 21.10 -4.67 -12.62
CA VAL A 584 20.21 -3.76 -11.90
C VAL A 584 21.05 -2.89 -10.99
N PRO A 585 21.30 -1.61 -11.35
CA PRO A 585 22.30 -0.78 -10.68
C PRO A 585 22.09 -0.61 -9.18
N GLU A 586 20.84 -0.65 -8.72
CA GLU A 586 20.47 -0.46 -7.32
C GLU A 586 20.69 -1.72 -6.45
N GLU A 587 20.97 -2.88 -7.07
CA GLU A 587 21.05 -4.16 -6.39
C GLU A 587 22.35 -4.89 -6.77
N PRO A 588 23.40 -4.80 -5.95
CA PRO A 588 24.66 -5.51 -6.20
C PRO A 588 24.44 -7.01 -6.39
N GLY A 589 24.85 -7.54 -7.55
CA GLY A 589 24.64 -8.95 -7.91
C GLY A 589 23.24 -9.27 -8.44
N GLY A 590 22.39 -8.26 -8.64
CA GLY A 590 21.06 -8.37 -9.24
C GLY A 590 21.09 -8.16 -10.76
N TRP A 591 20.44 -9.05 -11.48
CA TRP A 591 20.36 -9.04 -12.94
C TRP A 591 18.96 -9.38 -13.43
N PHE A 592 18.66 -9.02 -14.67
CA PHE A 592 17.57 -9.59 -15.44
C PHE A 592 18.09 -10.49 -16.56
N GLY A 593 17.51 -11.68 -16.64
CA GLY A 593 17.44 -12.47 -17.86
C GLY A 593 16.31 -11.97 -18.77
N LEU A 594 15.66 -12.85 -19.51
CA LEU A 594 14.46 -12.48 -20.28
C LEU A 594 13.22 -12.59 -19.39
N GLY A 595 12.81 -11.49 -18.76
CA GLY A 595 11.64 -11.42 -17.87
C GLY A 595 11.79 -12.21 -16.57
N VAL A 596 13.00 -12.67 -16.26
CA VAL A 596 13.36 -13.42 -15.05
C VAL A 596 14.38 -12.63 -14.26
N ARG A 597 14.10 -12.42 -12.97
CA ARG A 597 15.06 -11.86 -12.02
C ARG A 597 16.11 -12.92 -11.68
N ILE A 598 17.37 -12.52 -11.70
CA ILE A 598 18.52 -13.33 -11.33
C ILE A 598 19.22 -12.63 -10.18
N GLU A 599 19.46 -13.34 -9.08
CA GLU A 599 20.17 -12.79 -7.92
C GLU A 599 21.30 -13.72 -7.52
N GLU A 600 22.52 -13.17 -7.49
CA GLU A 600 23.69 -13.85 -6.94
C GLU A 600 23.70 -13.72 -5.42
N THR A 601 23.62 -14.86 -4.72
CA THR A 601 23.58 -14.91 -3.26
C THR A 601 24.69 -15.82 -2.71
N PRO A 602 25.03 -15.73 -1.41
CA PRO A 602 25.95 -16.68 -0.77
C PRO A 602 25.53 -18.16 -0.91
N SER A 603 24.22 -18.42 -1.06
CA SER A 603 23.66 -19.77 -1.25
C SER A 603 23.64 -20.22 -2.72
N GLY A 604 24.10 -19.38 -3.65
CA GLY A 604 24.11 -19.63 -5.10
C GLY A 604 23.26 -18.63 -5.88
N THR A 605 23.11 -18.88 -7.18
CA THR A 605 22.30 -18.07 -8.09
C THR A 605 20.83 -18.47 -7.99
N SER A 606 19.96 -17.50 -7.71
CA SER A 606 18.51 -17.71 -7.71
C SER A 606 17.85 -17.11 -8.94
N TYR A 607 16.79 -17.76 -9.41
CA TYR A 607 15.96 -17.35 -10.54
C TYR A 607 14.51 -17.21 -10.07
N GLY A 608 13.85 -16.13 -10.46
CA GLY A 608 12.46 -15.92 -10.08
C GLY A 608 11.96 -14.53 -10.43
N HIS A 609 11.08 -13.98 -9.61
CA HIS A 609 10.61 -12.60 -9.70
C HIS A 609 9.87 -12.21 -8.40
N GLY A 610 9.90 -10.93 -8.04
CA GLY A 610 9.05 -10.36 -6.98
C GLY A 610 7.84 -9.60 -7.54
N GLY A 611 6.84 -9.34 -6.72
CA GLY A 611 5.68 -8.56 -7.12
C GLY A 611 5.14 -7.72 -5.97
N ARG A 612 4.64 -6.53 -6.32
CA ARG A 612 3.89 -5.67 -5.43
C ARG A 612 2.77 -4.99 -6.20
N ASN A 613 1.55 -5.20 -5.74
CA ASN A 613 0.40 -4.36 -6.05
C ASN A 613 -0.06 -3.70 -4.74
N VAL A 614 -1.00 -2.77 -4.82
CA VAL A 614 -1.58 -2.18 -3.61
C VAL A 614 -2.24 -3.31 -2.80
N GLY A 615 -1.87 -3.44 -1.53
CA GLY A 615 -2.38 -4.49 -0.65
C GLY A 615 -1.84 -5.91 -0.88
N PHE A 616 -0.90 -6.13 -1.80
CA PHE A 616 -0.35 -7.47 -2.09
C PHE A 616 1.16 -7.45 -2.30
N THR A 617 1.84 -8.46 -1.76
CA THR A 617 3.25 -8.74 -2.04
C THR A 617 3.41 -10.19 -2.48
N SER A 618 4.33 -10.46 -3.39
CA SER A 618 4.60 -11.81 -3.88
C SER A 618 6.09 -12.00 -4.17
N ARG A 619 6.55 -13.24 -4.07
CA ARG A 619 7.93 -13.60 -4.41
C ARG A 619 7.98 -15.04 -4.92
N SER A 620 8.87 -15.25 -5.88
CA SER A 620 9.36 -16.56 -6.27
C SER A 620 10.88 -16.55 -6.32
N CYS A 621 11.51 -17.63 -5.87
CA CYS A 621 12.93 -17.87 -6.09
C CYS A 621 13.20 -19.38 -6.26
N PHE A 622 14.16 -19.70 -7.11
CA PHE A 622 14.57 -21.07 -7.42
C PHE A 622 16.09 -21.12 -7.62
N TYR A 623 16.76 -21.96 -6.85
CA TYR A 623 18.19 -22.24 -6.91
C TYR A 623 18.41 -23.52 -7.73
N LYS A 624 18.66 -23.34 -9.03
CA LYS A 624 18.59 -24.43 -10.01
C LYS A 624 19.59 -25.56 -9.73
N ASP A 625 20.80 -25.21 -9.29
CA ASP A 625 21.88 -26.18 -9.11
C ASP A 625 21.64 -27.07 -7.87
N GLN A 626 20.82 -26.59 -6.94
CA GLN A 626 20.42 -27.29 -5.71
C GLN A 626 19.03 -27.92 -5.83
N GLY A 627 18.21 -27.50 -6.81
CA GLY A 627 16.83 -27.94 -6.95
C GLY A 627 15.91 -27.46 -5.82
N ILE A 628 16.20 -26.31 -5.20
CA ILE A 628 15.44 -25.78 -4.05
C ILE A 628 14.85 -24.41 -4.35
N GLY A 629 13.75 -24.06 -3.71
CA GLY A 629 13.12 -22.77 -3.89
C GLY A 629 11.84 -22.61 -3.09
N TYR A 630 11.20 -21.46 -3.22
CA TYR A 630 9.87 -21.25 -2.67
C TYR A 630 9.12 -20.15 -3.44
N VAL A 631 7.80 -20.16 -3.28
CA VAL A 631 6.90 -19.14 -3.79
C VAL A 631 5.96 -18.75 -2.66
N PHE A 632 5.77 -17.45 -2.46
CA PHE A 632 4.69 -16.96 -1.60
C PHE A 632 3.93 -15.81 -2.24
N LEU A 633 2.65 -15.71 -1.87
CA LEU A 633 1.79 -14.57 -2.14
C LEU A 633 1.09 -14.20 -0.83
N VAL A 634 1.06 -12.92 -0.49
CA VAL A 634 0.49 -12.40 0.76
C VAL A 634 -0.40 -11.22 0.45
N ASN A 635 -1.51 -11.11 1.17
CA ASN A 635 -2.48 -10.03 1.03
C ASN A 635 -2.12 -8.84 1.93
N ASN A 636 -0.86 -8.41 1.87
CA ASN A 636 -0.33 -7.24 2.55
C ASN A 636 0.86 -6.66 1.77
N ASP A 637 0.95 -5.33 1.66
CA ASP A 637 1.97 -4.64 0.86
C ASP A 637 3.28 -4.30 1.61
N GLU A 638 3.35 -4.51 2.93
CA GLU A 638 4.56 -4.40 3.76
C GLU A 638 5.31 -5.74 3.93
N ALA A 639 4.89 -6.78 3.22
CA ALA A 639 5.32 -8.13 3.52
C ALA A 639 6.67 -8.56 2.89
N LEU A 640 7.50 -7.61 2.44
CA LEU A 640 8.95 -7.86 2.22
C LEU A 640 9.64 -8.43 3.48
N LYS A 641 9.08 -8.12 4.66
CA LYS A 641 9.50 -8.69 5.95
C LYS A 641 9.30 -10.22 6.00
N ILE A 642 8.26 -10.75 5.34
CA ILE A 642 8.00 -12.19 5.22
C ILE A 642 9.01 -12.85 4.27
N ASP A 643 9.38 -12.19 3.16
CA ASP A 643 10.44 -12.68 2.25
C ASP A 643 11.76 -12.87 3.00
N ASN A 644 12.15 -11.89 3.80
CA ASN A 644 13.37 -11.94 4.60
C ASN A 644 13.39 -13.14 5.56
N VAL A 645 12.28 -13.37 6.27
CA VAL A 645 12.12 -14.50 7.19
C VAL A 645 12.13 -15.84 6.46
N LEU A 646 11.38 -15.97 5.36
CA LEU A 646 11.30 -17.21 4.58
C LEU A 646 12.64 -17.52 3.91
N GLY A 647 13.30 -16.53 3.30
CA GLY A 647 14.62 -16.68 2.71
C GLY A 647 15.67 -17.12 3.73
N ALA A 648 15.66 -16.52 4.94
CA ALA A 648 16.54 -16.96 6.02
C ALA A 648 16.21 -18.37 6.50
N TYR A 649 14.95 -18.68 6.78
CA TYR A 649 14.58 -20.01 7.29
C TYR A 649 14.79 -21.13 6.28
N LEU A 650 14.38 -20.93 5.03
CA LEU A 650 14.40 -21.96 3.98
C LEU A 650 15.78 -22.09 3.34
N ILE A 651 16.52 -20.99 3.12
CA ILE A 651 17.71 -20.98 2.27
C ILE A 651 18.99 -20.65 3.05
N ALA A 652 19.08 -19.48 3.68
CA ALA A 652 20.36 -18.91 4.09
C ALA A 652 20.76 -19.19 5.56
N GLY A 653 19.81 -19.56 6.41
CA GLY A 653 19.96 -19.57 7.85
C GLY A 653 19.96 -18.17 8.48
N LYS A 654 20.18 -18.10 9.79
CA LYS A 654 20.13 -16.86 10.59
C LYS A 654 21.09 -15.78 10.09
N SER A 655 22.22 -16.13 9.49
CA SER A 655 23.17 -15.17 8.90
C SER A 655 22.63 -14.47 7.66
N GLY A 656 21.59 -15.00 7.03
CA GLY A 656 20.92 -14.41 5.87
C GLY A 656 19.82 -13.41 6.20
N LEU A 657 19.48 -13.21 7.47
CA LEU A 657 18.52 -12.19 7.89
C LEU A 657 19.06 -10.79 7.56
N LYS A 658 18.28 -10.03 6.79
CA LYS A 658 18.54 -8.62 6.51
C LYS A 658 17.99 -7.76 7.65
N GLY A 659 18.85 -6.98 8.29
CA GLY A 659 18.50 -6.13 9.44
C GLY A 659 18.66 -6.85 10.80
N PRO A 660 18.76 -6.08 11.90
CA PRO A 660 18.86 -6.67 13.24
C PRO A 660 17.56 -7.38 13.63
N GLU A 661 17.66 -8.42 14.47
CA GLU A 661 16.49 -8.87 15.22
C GLU A 661 15.98 -7.64 16.03
N PRO A 662 14.69 -7.26 15.94
CA PRO A 662 14.19 -6.04 16.57
C PRO A 662 14.45 -5.94 18.08
N ASP A 663 14.75 -7.08 18.72
CA ASP A 663 15.01 -7.23 20.15
C ASP A 663 16.48 -7.54 20.48
N ALA A 664 17.38 -7.47 19.49
CA ALA A 664 18.81 -7.61 19.72
C ALA A 664 19.28 -6.42 20.56
N ARG A 665 19.34 -6.63 21.87
CA ARG A 665 20.06 -5.77 22.81
C ARG A 665 21.42 -5.46 22.17
N GLU A 666 21.65 -4.21 21.77
CA GLU A 666 23.01 -3.75 21.54
C GLU A 666 23.71 -3.83 22.90
N GLY A 667 24.29 -4.99 23.17
CA GLY A 667 25.29 -5.14 24.22
C GLY A 667 26.41 -4.20 23.86
N ARG A 668 26.45 -3.03 24.51
CA ARG A 668 27.69 -2.26 24.60
C ARG A 668 28.74 -3.21 25.16
N PRO A 669 29.89 -3.38 24.51
CA PRO A 669 31.05 -3.92 25.20
C PRO A 669 31.44 -2.89 26.27
N ASP A 670 31.53 -3.35 27.53
CA ASP A 670 32.17 -2.60 28.62
C ASP A 670 33.64 -2.29 28.32
#